data_AF-A0AAD7HSC5-F1
#
_entry.id   AF-A0AAD7HSC5-F1
#
_cell.length_a   1.000
_cell.length_b   1.000
_cell.length_c   1.000
_cell.angle_alpha   90.00
_cell.angle_beta   90.00
_cell.angle_gamma   90.00
#
_symmetry.space_group_name_H-M   'P 1'
#
loop_
_entity.id
_entity.type
_entity.pdbx_description
1 polymer ?
#
loop_
_entity_poly.entity_id
_entity_poly.type
_entity_poly.pdbx_seq_one_letter_code
_entity_poly.pdbx_strand_id
1 'polypeptide(L)'
;MGKKNKSKNTQAPQADSSESDSPTEPDSDVSIERLLVVAHLSYGEQTLVEDVSRLLCIPDYNTARGLKQCHQDFGTISSKLEQVFTQTRGRVDSPSADKLTAAVITIYRDMCADKILRTRIVAEADFLNKAISVLNHTFAGRIALSALSNISHVDDVGIRENILPIASAILDTAEKQLHDIEYVENAVCVLKHSITFILDDWADPKLARLVPFPRVIQFFLSAARLPTSTDSIFDHFLDFCPLAIKYYPTVFSSIPDVVDFLVACTRAKDLCTRSAALRSLTRLWPPQNTAPETALESSRVSQALAEYAAGRTSQAREVEERRKLRDVLVSICNYTQGPFSEIGYELADLILNNELGVRTYFVCPSRIHDDLVLHIKGERMCFPPSVLPLAAKAVRSSSGAHAELKGDILELEFLLTGQNSRETFTFAQSCIERHPSTAFFYYVLAMLWSASADIVAQRWGANVITSMRHAERGLQCPDLTDFLREELLYYAASSADLLAAQMLTGNRSDIRVQEILALMQKAIHLAFLMKGHTLNDKCAELQILRDKLLLSYDIARCSVRGFFPTQQCLMIDKILPRMSTASRAWKDVVSRLPSREYPSIDPNVDLAAWLEKLDVSDPHTNFFTIRGIDINTKTHGGVLGSVQLHRCSKCTGASAVLKRCGRCQEARYCNSECQRRHWEVHRKTCKGSKSAEA
;
A
#
# COMPACT_ATOMS: atom_id res chain seq x y z
N MET A 1 18.86 81.40 -2.39
CA MET A 1 20.25 81.41 -1.84
C MET A 1 20.48 80.09 -1.14
N GLY A 2 21.66 79.44 -1.17
CA GLY A 2 22.87 79.77 -1.92
C GLY A 2 23.85 78.58 -1.97
N LYS A 3 24.48 78.37 -3.14
CA LYS A 3 25.48 77.32 -3.40
C LYS A 3 26.81 77.60 -2.66
N LYS A 4 27.44 76.55 -2.11
CA LYS A 4 28.90 76.37 -1.94
C LYS A 4 29.15 74.86 -2.06
N ASN A 5 29.82 74.30 -3.06
CA ASN A 5 30.75 74.85 -4.06
C ASN A 5 32.08 75.35 -3.49
N LYS A 6 33.09 74.47 -3.50
CA LYS A 6 34.51 74.82 -3.65
C LYS A 6 35.07 73.97 -4.80
N SER A 7 35.60 74.62 -5.81
CA SER A 7 36.49 74.01 -6.81
C SER A 7 37.71 74.92 -7.00
N LYS A 8 38.83 74.34 -7.44
CA LYS A 8 39.88 74.87 -8.35
C LYS A 8 41.14 73.98 -8.20
N ASN A 9 41.72 73.39 -9.27
CA ASN A 9 42.41 73.99 -10.44
C ASN A 9 43.92 74.17 -10.17
N THR A 10 44.85 74.12 -11.13
CA THR A 10 44.75 73.75 -12.57
C THR A 10 45.15 72.26 -12.76
N GLN A 11 46.01 71.72 -13.66
CA GLN A 11 46.80 72.20 -14.82
C GLN A 11 46.99 71.05 -15.83
N ALA A 12 47.38 71.36 -17.08
CA ALA A 12 47.80 70.39 -18.10
C ALA A 12 48.98 70.93 -18.92
N PRO A 13 49.94 70.06 -19.34
CA PRO A 13 50.78 70.24 -20.52
C PRO A 13 50.31 69.34 -21.69
N GLN A 14 50.94 69.47 -22.86
CA GLN A 14 50.46 68.91 -24.13
C GLN A 14 51.11 67.59 -24.54
N ALA A 15 50.32 66.78 -25.27
CA ALA A 15 50.64 65.83 -26.35
C ALA A 15 52.05 65.24 -26.51
N ASP A 16 52.08 63.92 -26.68
CA ASP A 16 52.80 63.30 -27.81
C ASP A 16 51.96 62.13 -28.38
N SER A 17 52.30 61.58 -29.56
CA SER A 17 51.39 60.76 -30.38
C SER A 17 51.82 59.31 -30.62
N SER A 18 50.91 58.35 -30.45
CA SER A 18 50.91 57.06 -31.17
C SER A 18 49.56 56.33 -31.10
N GLU A 19 49.08 55.87 -32.26
CA GLU A 19 48.51 54.54 -32.56
C GLU A 19 48.05 53.69 -31.34
N SER A 20 46.76 53.54 -31.07
CA SER A 20 45.78 52.65 -31.74
C SER A 20 45.67 51.26 -31.09
N ASP A 21 44.62 51.05 -30.30
CA ASP A 21 43.70 49.95 -30.55
C ASP A 21 42.34 50.22 -29.89
N SER A 22 41.25 49.92 -30.60
CA SER A 22 39.88 49.99 -30.06
C SER A 22 39.57 48.74 -29.23
N PRO A 23 38.90 48.85 -28.07
CA PRO A 23 38.47 47.65 -27.35
C PRO A 23 37.55 46.79 -28.22
N THR A 24 37.92 45.53 -28.45
CA THR A 24 37.07 44.56 -29.15
C THR A 24 35.72 44.43 -28.46
N GLU A 25 34.66 44.39 -29.27
CA GLU A 25 33.30 44.12 -28.81
C GLU A 25 33.19 42.73 -28.13
N PRO A 26 32.24 42.53 -27.19
CA PRO A 26 32.02 41.22 -26.58
C PRO A 26 31.52 40.21 -27.62
N ASP A 27 32.23 39.08 -27.73
CA ASP A 27 32.13 38.14 -28.85
C ASP A 27 30.78 37.38 -28.94
N SER A 28 30.36 37.22 -30.19
CA SER A 28 29.28 36.40 -30.78
C SER A 28 28.15 35.83 -29.92
N ASP A 29 26.93 36.22 -30.31
CA ASP A 29 25.74 35.39 -30.08
C ASP A 29 25.87 34.06 -30.86
N VAL A 30 25.56 32.93 -30.23
CA VAL A 30 25.90 31.61 -30.76
C VAL A 30 24.89 31.17 -31.81
N SER A 31 25.30 31.25 -33.09
CA SER A 31 24.49 30.81 -34.23
C SER A 31 23.90 29.41 -34.04
N ILE A 32 22.59 29.29 -34.25
CA ILE A 32 21.82 28.05 -34.08
C ILE A 32 22.31 26.91 -34.96
N GLU A 33 22.87 27.21 -36.12
CA GLU A 33 23.41 26.19 -37.03
C GLU A 33 24.69 25.54 -36.46
N ARG A 34 25.47 26.25 -35.61
CA ARG A 34 26.58 25.65 -34.84
C ARG A 34 26.06 24.66 -33.79
N LEU A 35 24.94 24.99 -33.13
CA LEU A 35 24.28 24.10 -32.17
C LEU A 35 23.65 22.88 -32.87
N LEU A 36 23.09 23.06 -34.08
CA LEU A 36 22.51 21.96 -34.86
C LEU A 36 23.57 20.96 -35.36
N VAL A 37 24.77 21.43 -35.71
CA VAL A 37 25.92 20.57 -36.00
C VAL A 37 26.35 19.78 -34.75
N VAL A 38 26.41 20.42 -33.58
CA VAL A 38 26.70 19.72 -32.31
C VAL A 38 25.65 18.65 -32.03
N ALA A 39 24.36 18.98 -32.08
CA ALA A 39 23.28 18.01 -31.87
C ALA A 39 23.25 16.87 -32.91
N HIS A 40 23.71 17.11 -34.14
CA HIS A 40 23.90 16.04 -35.12
C HIS A 40 24.97 15.04 -34.65
N LEU A 41 26.12 15.55 -34.17
CA LEU A 41 27.30 14.76 -33.78
C LEU A 41 27.21 14.15 -32.36
N SER A 42 26.40 14.69 -31.45
CA SER A 42 26.27 14.16 -30.08
C SER A 42 25.52 12.82 -30.05
N TYR A 43 26.14 11.79 -29.48
CA TYR A 43 25.59 10.43 -29.37
C TYR A 43 24.77 10.17 -28.08
N GLY A 44 24.77 11.09 -27.10
CA GLY A 44 23.99 10.95 -25.86
C GLY A 44 23.46 12.27 -25.31
N GLU A 45 22.37 12.19 -24.51
CA GLU A 45 21.70 13.34 -23.86
C GLU A 45 22.69 14.18 -23.05
N GLN A 46 23.38 13.56 -22.09
CA GLN A 46 24.26 14.28 -21.17
C GLN A 46 25.40 15.00 -21.91
N THR A 47 26.05 14.35 -22.88
CA THR A 47 27.11 14.99 -23.69
C THR A 47 26.60 16.19 -24.48
N LEU A 48 25.38 16.10 -25.04
CA LEU A 48 24.76 17.22 -25.74
C LEU A 48 24.44 18.38 -24.79
N VAL A 49 23.91 18.06 -23.61
CA VAL A 49 23.56 19.03 -22.56
C VAL A 49 24.82 19.74 -22.05
N GLU A 50 25.92 19.03 -21.88
CA GLU A 50 27.23 19.60 -21.52
C GLU A 50 27.81 20.50 -22.63
N ASP A 51 27.75 20.07 -23.90
CA ASP A 51 28.19 20.88 -25.04
C ASP A 51 27.35 22.15 -25.24
N VAL A 52 26.01 22.04 -25.17
CA VAL A 52 25.08 23.17 -25.26
C VAL A 52 25.26 24.13 -24.09
N SER A 53 25.38 23.63 -22.87
CA SER A 53 25.64 24.47 -21.69
C SER A 53 26.96 25.23 -21.80
N ARG A 54 28.03 24.57 -22.30
CA ARG A 54 29.34 25.19 -22.55
C ARG A 54 29.25 26.29 -23.60
N LEU A 55 28.57 26.05 -24.72
CA LEU A 55 28.42 27.01 -25.81
C LEU A 55 27.55 28.21 -25.43
N LEU A 56 26.46 28.00 -24.67
CA LEU A 56 25.61 29.09 -24.18
C LEU A 56 26.20 29.83 -22.95
N CYS A 57 27.37 29.39 -22.46
CA CYS A 57 28.03 29.88 -21.24
C CYS A 57 27.13 29.80 -19.99
N ILE A 58 26.40 28.69 -19.84
CA ILE A 58 25.54 28.42 -18.68
C ILE A 58 26.41 27.92 -17.52
N PRO A 59 26.28 28.47 -16.30
CA PRO A 59 27.04 28.00 -15.13
C PRO A 59 26.71 26.54 -14.77
N ASP A 60 27.69 25.82 -14.22
CA ASP A 60 27.53 24.41 -13.85
C ASP A 60 26.55 24.21 -12.68
N TYR A 61 25.29 23.98 -13.03
CA TYR A 61 24.17 23.74 -12.13
C TYR A 61 24.26 22.39 -11.39
N ASN A 62 25.24 21.54 -11.70
CA ASN A 62 25.60 20.38 -10.88
C ASN A 62 26.51 20.76 -9.69
N THR A 63 26.71 22.06 -9.43
CA THR A 63 27.39 22.55 -8.23
C THR A 63 26.58 23.61 -7.47
N ALA A 64 26.74 23.62 -6.15
CA ALA A 64 26.20 24.68 -5.29
C ALA A 64 26.86 26.06 -5.50
N ARG A 65 27.84 26.18 -6.40
CA ARG A 65 28.41 27.43 -6.90
C ARG A 65 27.68 27.87 -8.18
N GLY A 66 27.64 27.02 -9.21
CA GLY A 66 26.97 27.35 -10.46
C GLY A 66 25.48 27.60 -10.27
N LEU A 67 24.77 26.84 -9.41
CA LEU A 67 23.38 27.15 -9.05
C LEU A 67 23.19 28.58 -8.49
N LYS A 68 24.15 29.13 -7.74
CA LYS A 68 24.09 30.53 -7.27
C LYS A 68 24.28 31.52 -8.40
N GLN A 69 25.15 31.21 -9.36
CA GLN A 69 25.33 32.01 -10.57
C GLN A 69 24.06 31.95 -11.45
N CYS A 70 23.42 30.78 -11.58
CA CYS A 70 22.12 30.63 -12.23
C CYS A 70 21.01 31.44 -11.54
N HIS A 71 21.05 31.64 -10.21
CA HIS A 71 20.13 32.56 -9.53
C HIS A 71 20.39 34.03 -9.87
N GLN A 72 21.66 34.42 -9.99
CA GLN A 72 22.09 35.79 -10.30
C GLN A 72 21.74 36.17 -11.74
N ASP A 73 22.16 35.35 -12.70
CA ASP A 73 22.08 35.65 -14.14
C ASP A 73 20.89 35.00 -14.85
N PHE A 74 19.87 34.56 -14.07
CA PHE A 74 18.74 33.75 -14.56
C PHE A 74 18.06 34.31 -15.81
N GLY A 75 17.82 35.62 -15.87
CA GLY A 75 17.15 36.25 -17.02
C GLY A 75 17.95 36.09 -18.32
N THR A 76 19.27 36.21 -18.25
CA THR A 76 20.18 36.03 -19.39
C THR A 76 20.22 34.56 -19.83
N ILE A 77 20.31 33.63 -18.86
CA ILE A 77 20.29 32.18 -19.12
C ILE A 77 18.95 31.79 -19.77
N SER A 78 17.84 32.24 -19.20
CA SER A 78 16.49 31.95 -19.70
C SER A 78 16.26 32.53 -21.10
N SER A 79 16.79 33.72 -21.40
CA SER A 79 16.71 34.33 -22.73
C SER A 79 17.47 33.54 -23.80
N LYS A 80 18.68 33.06 -23.50
CA LYS A 80 19.45 32.18 -24.41
C LYS A 80 18.73 30.86 -24.66
N LEU A 81 18.18 30.25 -23.61
CA LEU A 81 17.42 29.00 -23.72
C LEU A 81 16.11 29.20 -24.51
N GLU A 82 15.42 30.33 -24.34
CA GLU A 82 14.22 30.69 -25.12
C GLU A 82 14.52 30.83 -26.62
N GLN A 83 15.63 31.48 -26.96
CA GLN A 83 16.08 31.67 -28.35
C GLN A 83 16.31 30.33 -29.05
N VAL A 84 17.06 29.42 -28.41
CA VAL A 84 17.30 28.06 -28.93
C VAL A 84 16.00 27.27 -29.02
N PHE A 85 15.16 27.29 -27.98
CA PHE A 85 13.88 26.58 -27.94
C PHE A 85 12.93 27.04 -29.06
N THR A 86 12.73 28.35 -29.20
CA THR A 86 11.80 28.92 -30.19
C THR A 86 12.28 28.65 -31.63
N GLN A 87 13.60 28.64 -31.89
CA GLN A 87 14.17 28.37 -33.21
C GLN A 87 14.19 26.89 -33.61
N THR A 88 14.09 25.96 -32.64
CA THR A 88 14.20 24.51 -32.86
C THR A 88 12.87 23.77 -32.75
N ARG A 89 11.98 24.14 -31.82
CA ARG A 89 10.71 23.42 -31.57
C ARG A 89 9.79 23.27 -32.78
N GLY A 90 9.87 24.19 -33.75
CA GLY A 90 9.08 24.13 -34.99
C GLY A 90 9.63 23.18 -36.06
N ARG A 91 10.88 22.70 -35.91
CA ARG A 91 11.59 21.87 -36.91
C ARG A 91 11.42 20.37 -36.59
N VAL A 92 10.19 19.89 -36.40
CA VAL A 92 9.88 18.54 -35.88
C VAL A 92 10.53 17.41 -36.71
N ASP A 93 10.63 17.57 -38.03
CA ASP A 93 11.26 16.60 -38.94
C ASP A 93 12.80 16.57 -38.88
N SER A 94 13.43 17.40 -38.02
CA SER A 94 14.89 17.48 -37.86
C SER A 94 15.35 16.86 -36.54
N PRO A 95 15.97 15.67 -36.54
CA PRO A 95 16.46 15.02 -35.32
C PRO A 95 17.45 15.88 -34.52
N SER A 96 18.26 16.71 -35.18
CA SER A 96 19.17 17.64 -34.51
C SER A 96 18.43 18.78 -33.80
N ALA A 97 17.34 19.28 -34.37
CA ALA A 97 16.53 20.32 -33.74
C ALA A 97 15.73 19.76 -32.55
N ASP A 98 15.18 18.55 -32.68
CA ASP A 98 14.46 17.90 -31.59
C ASP A 98 15.41 17.56 -30.41
N LYS A 99 16.63 17.09 -30.71
CA LYS A 99 17.72 16.97 -29.73
C LYS A 99 18.04 18.29 -29.01
N LEU A 100 18.13 19.42 -29.71
CA LEU A 100 18.35 20.73 -29.07
C LEU A 100 17.16 21.18 -28.21
N THR A 101 15.94 20.95 -28.68
CA THR A 101 14.71 21.21 -27.93
C THR A 101 14.71 20.41 -26.62
N ALA A 102 15.06 19.13 -26.68
CA ALA A 102 15.23 18.25 -25.53
C ALA A 102 16.35 18.72 -24.58
N ALA A 103 17.49 19.18 -25.12
CA ALA A 103 18.59 19.70 -24.31
C ALA A 103 18.19 20.97 -23.52
N VAL A 104 17.41 21.88 -24.12
CA VAL A 104 16.87 23.06 -23.39
C VAL A 104 15.92 22.63 -22.26
N ILE A 105 15.00 21.70 -22.54
CA ILE A 105 14.09 21.16 -21.53
C ILE A 105 14.87 20.47 -20.40
N THR A 106 15.96 19.77 -20.73
CA THR A 106 16.87 19.13 -19.77
C THR A 106 17.57 20.15 -18.86
N ILE A 107 18.14 21.21 -19.42
CA ILE A 107 18.82 22.25 -18.63
C ILE A 107 17.85 22.89 -17.63
N TYR A 108 16.60 23.14 -18.03
CA TYR A 108 15.55 23.58 -17.10
C TYR A 108 15.15 22.52 -16.06
N ARG A 109 15.00 21.24 -16.47
CA ARG A 109 14.72 20.08 -15.58
C ARG A 109 15.74 19.96 -14.46
N ASP A 110 17.02 20.04 -14.79
CA ASP A 110 18.11 19.80 -13.85
C ASP A 110 18.28 20.99 -12.89
N MET A 111 18.16 22.23 -13.40
CA MET A 111 18.08 23.43 -12.55
C MET A 111 16.87 23.41 -11.60
N CYS A 112 15.79 22.69 -11.93
CA CYS A 112 14.64 22.52 -11.04
C CYS A 112 14.94 21.66 -9.79
N ALA A 113 16.16 21.15 -9.57
CA ALA A 113 16.57 20.60 -8.27
C ALA A 113 16.51 21.64 -7.14
N ASP A 114 16.91 22.88 -7.41
CA ASP A 114 16.77 24.01 -6.48
C ASP A 114 15.32 24.51 -6.46
N LYS A 115 14.63 24.46 -5.31
CA LYS A 115 13.21 24.87 -5.20
C LYS A 115 12.99 26.34 -5.60
N ILE A 116 13.97 27.22 -5.37
CA ILE A 116 13.83 28.63 -5.73
C ILE A 116 14.02 28.80 -7.25
N LEU A 117 14.98 28.11 -7.88
CA LEU A 117 15.06 28.12 -9.36
C LEU A 117 13.80 27.50 -9.96
N ARG A 118 13.32 26.37 -9.45
CA ARG A 118 12.10 25.70 -9.94
C ARG A 118 10.88 26.62 -9.96
N THR A 119 10.65 27.39 -8.90
CA THR A 119 9.56 28.39 -8.88
C THR A 119 9.74 29.46 -9.95
N ARG A 120 10.98 29.95 -10.18
CA ARG A 120 11.29 30.92 -11.24
C ARG A 120 11.17 30.31 -12.65
N ILE A 121 11.60 29.08 -12.86
CA ILE A 121 11.52 28.36 -14.14
C ILE A 121 10.06 28.13 -14.55
N VAL A 122 9.19 27.77 -13.60
CA VAL A 122 7.75 27.62 -13.85
C VAL A 122 7.07 28.97 -14.14
N ALA A 123 7.44 30.05 -13.43
CA ALA A 123 6.72 31.34 -13.50
C ALA A 123 7.30 32.39 -14.47
N GLU A 124 8.63 32.50 -14.57
CA GLU A 124 9.34 33.49 -15.41
C GLU A 124 9.72 32.91 -16.78
N ALA A 125 10.05 31.62 -16.85
CA ALA A 125 10.51 30.96 -18.08
C ALA A 125 9.42 30.15 -18.80
N ASP A 126 8.16 30.19 -18.34
CA ASP A 126 7.00 29.51 -18.93
C ASP A 126 7.22 28.01 -19.22
N PHE A 127 7.97 27.33 -18.33
CA PHE A 127 8.50 26.00 -18.59
C PHE A 127 7.42 24.94 -18.87
N LEU A 128 6.26 25.05 -18.23
CA LEU A 128 5.17 24.09 -18.42
C LEU A 128 4.65 24.14 -19.86
N ASN A 129 4.33 25.33 -20.40
CA ASN A 129 3.87 25.47 -21.78
C ASN A 129 4.95 25.04 -22.80
N LYS A 130 6.24 25.24 -22.48
CA LYS A 130 7.35 24.69 -23.28
C LYS A 130 7.30 23.16 -23.34
N ALA A 131 7.28 22.50 -22.18
CA ALA A 131 7.18 21.05 -22.09
C ALA A 131 5.92 20.50 -22.79
N ILE A 132 4.76 21.12 -22.57
CA ILE A 132 3.47 20.79 -23.22
C ILE A 132 3.61 20.84 -24.74
N SER A 133 4.19 21.93 -25.27
CA SER A 133 4.25 22.17 -26.72
C SER A 133 5.08 21.13 -27.50
N VAL A 134 5.90 20.32 -26.80
CA VAL A 134 6.78 19.32 -27.41
C VAL A 134 6.44 17.87 -27.03
N LEU A 135 5.35 17.62 -26.28
CA LEU A 135 4.94 16.25 -25.89
C LEU A 135 4.70 15.31 -27.08
N ASN A 136 4.33 15.83 -28.26
CA ASN A 136 4.14 15.01 -29.47
C ASN A 136 5.45 14.71 -30.23
N HIS A 137 6.60 15.20 -29.77
CA HIS A 137 7.90 14.98 -30.42
C HIS A 137 8.53 13.63 -30.05
N THR A 138 9.37 13.08 -30.93
CA THR A 138 10.00 11.75 -30.75
C THR A 138 11.02 11.66 -29.62
N PHE A 139 11.91 12.64 -29.48
CA PHE A 139 12.94 12.68 -28.44
C PHE A 139 12.62 13.76 -27.39
N ALA A 140 12.27 14.98 -27.80
CA ALA A 140 11.91 16.03 -26.85
C ALA A 140 10.65 15.70 -26.03
N GLY A 141 9.71 14.93 -26.58
CA GLY A 141 8.50 14.51 -25.86
C GLY A 141 8.82 13.61 -24.66
N ARG A 142 9.72 12.62 -24.82
CA ARG A 142 10.21 11.75 -23.73
C ARG A 142 10.82 12.59 -22.61
N ILE A 143 11.72 13.50 -22.97
CA ILE A 143 12.46 14.35 -22.04
C ILE A 143 11.53 15.36 -21.34
N ALA A 144 10.56 15.94 -22.05
CA ALA A 144 9.54 16.81 -21.48
C ALA A 144 8.64 16.08 -20.48
N LEU A 145 8.20 14.85 -20.78
CA LEU A 145 7.37 14.08 -19.86
C LEU A 145 8.15 13.62 -18.63
N SER A 146 9.41 13.20 -18.78
CA SER A 146 10.34 12.93 -17.67
C SER A 146 10.57 14.19 -16.80
N ALA A 147 10.70 15.37 -17.41
CA ALA A 147 10.84 16.62 -16.68
C ALA A 147 9.55 16.99 -15.91
N LEU A 148 8.37 16.82 -16.51
CA LEU A 148 7.07 16.98 -15.83
C LEU A 148 6.93 15.99 -14.66
N SER A 149 7.38 14.74 -14.83
CA SER A 149 7.37 13.70 -13.79
C SER A 149 8.17 14.15 -12.56
N ASN A 150 9.43 14.55 -12.77
CA ASN A 150 10.33 15.02 -11.72
C ASN A 150 9.78 16.23 -10.94
N ILE A 151 9.09 17.20 -11.59
CA ILE A 151 8.49 18.34 -10.87
C ILE A 151 7.14 18.00 -10.22
N SER A 152 6.40 17.00 -10.68
CA SER A 152 5.08 16.62 -10.12
C SER A 152 5.19 15.95 -8.72
N HIS A 153 6.29 15.22 -8.48
CA HIS A 153 6.66 14.67 -7.17
C HIS A 153 6.80 15.75 -6.08
N VAL A 154 7.16 16.98 -6.47
CA VAL A 154 7.37 18.08 -5.52
C VAL A 154 6.06 18.49 -4.89
N ASP A 155 6.04 18.63 -3.56
CA ASP A 155 4.94 19.27 -2.87
C ASP A 155 4.93 20.80 -3.12
N ASP A 156 4.30 21.17 -4.23
CA ASP A 156 4.08 22.55 -4.67
C ASP A 156 2.75 22.63 -5.44
N VAL A 157 1.72 23.14 -4.74
CA VAL A 157 0.33 23.22 -5.23
C VAL A 157 0.26 23.89 -6.61
N GLY A 158 0.92 25.03 -6.78
CA GLY A 158 0.89 25.78 -8.04
C GLY A 158 1.56 25.07 -9.22
N ILE A 159 2.43 24.08 -8.99
CA ILE A 159 2.96 23.25 -10.08
C ILE A 159 1.88 22.24 -10.51
N ARG A 160 1.25 21.55 -9.54
CA ARG A 160 0.22 20.54 -9.81
C ARG A 160 -1.03 21.16 -10.45
N GLU A 161 -1.50 22.30 -9.97
CA GLU A 161 -2.64 23.04 -10.54
C GLU A 161 -2.45 23.37 -12.03
N ASN A 162 -1.25 23.78 -12.43
CA ASN A 162 -0.93 24.08 -13.83
C ASN A 162 -0.72 22.82 -14.70
N ILE A 163 -0.57 21.63 -14.11
CA ILE A 163 -0.48 20.35 -14.85
C ILE A 163 -1.88 19.73 -15.08
N LEU A 164 -2.89 20.06 -14.26
CA LEU A 164 -4.25 19.52 -14.44
C LEU A 164 -4.89 19.82 -15.82
N PRO A 165 -4.78 21.04 -16.40
CA PRO A 165 -5.31 21.34 -17.74
C PRO A 165 -4.77 20.45 -18.87
N ILE A 166 -3.58 19.86 -18.69
CA ILE A 166 -2.88 19.09 -19.74
C ILE A 166 -3.00 17.58 -19.59
N ALA A 167 -3.76 17.09 -18.61
CA ALA A 167 -3.99 15.67 -18.41
C ALA A 167 -4.45 14.96 -19.70
N SER A 168 -5.34 15.59 -20.48
CA SER A 168 -5.79 15.08 -21.78
C SER A 168 -4.66 14.96 -22.81
N ALA A 169 -3.76 15.95 -22.91
CA ALA A 169 -2.65 15.93 -23.86
C ALA A 169 -1.56 14.90 -23.49
N ILE A 170 -1.36 14.64 -22.19
CA ILE A 170 -0.51 13.56 -21.70
C ILE A 170 -1.13 12.21 -22.09
N LEU A 171 -2.44 12.02 -21.93
CA LEU A 171 -3.14 10.80 -22.38
C LEU A 171 -3.08 10.64 -23.91
N ASP A 172 -3.33 11.71 -24.68
CA ASP A 172 -3.28 11.73 -26.15
C ASP A 172 -1.91 11.34 -26.73
N THR A 173 -0.84 11.48 -25.95
CA THR A 173 0.51 11.05 -26.35
C THR A 173 0.87 9.68 -25.77
N ALA A 174 0.61 9.42 -24.50
CA ALA A 174 0.95 8.16 -23.84
C ALA A 174 0.17 6.96 -24.40
N GLU A 175 -1.08 7.13 -24.82
CA GLU A 175 -1.87 6.09 -25.49
C GLU A 175 -1.30 5.71 -26.87
N LYS A 176 -0.56 6.61 -27.54
CA LYS A 176 0.17 6.31 -28.79
C LYS A 176 1.53 5.67 -28.52
N GLN A 177 2.16 6.02 -27.39
CA GLN A 177 3.49 5.55 -26.98
C GLN A 177 3.44 4.32 -26.05
N LEU A 178 2.37 3.50 -26.09
CA LEU A 178 2.23 2.29 -25.24
C LEU A 178 3.32 1.22 -25.42
N HIS A 179 4.14 1.32 -26.48
CA HIS A 179 5.31 0.48 -26.70
C HIS A 179 6.57 0.96 -25.95
N ASP A 180 6.55 2.19 -25.44
CA ASP A 180 7.67 2.86 -24.78
C ASP A 180 7.42 2.96 -23.27
N ILE A 181 7.85 1.94 -22.53
CA ILE A 181 7.48 1.76 -21.12
C ILE A 181 7.90 2.94 -20.22
N GLU A 182 9.01 3.61 -20.51
CA GLU A 182 9.49 4.77 -19.76
C GLU A 182 8.55 5.98 -19.94
N TYR A 183 8.00 6.20 -21.15
CA TYR A 183 7.00 7.23 -21.41
C TYR A 183 5.69 6.91 -20.69
N VAL A 184 5.26 5.64 -20.72
CA VAL A 184 4.06 5.19 -20.01
C VAL A 184 4.20 5.35 -18.50
N GLU A 185 5.34 4.97 -17.91
CA GLU A 185 5.61 5.13 -16.48
C GLU A 185 5.60 6.61 -16.07
N ASN A 186 6.28 7.48 -16.82
CA ASN A 186 6.29 8.91 -16.53
C ASN A 186 4.89 9.55 -16.71
N ALA A 187 4.09 9.11 -17.69
CA ALA A 187 2.70 9.56 -17.85
C ALA A 187 1.84 9.17 -16.64
N VAL A 188 1.93 7.92 -16.18
CA VAL A 188 1.24 7.45 -14.97
C VAL A 188 1.68 8.26 -13.75
N CYS A 189 2.97 8.51 -13.59
CA CYS A 189 3.54 9.31 -12.50
C CYS A 189 2.99 10.76 -12.48
N VAL A 190 3.09 11.49 -13.60
CA VAL A 190 2.62 12.88 -13.73
C VAL A 190 1.13 13.00 -13.44
N LEU A 191 0.32 12.13 -14.06
CA LEU A 191 -1.12 12.12 -13.87
C LEU A 191 -1.46 11.82 -12.41
N LYS A 192 -0.84 10.79 -11.81
CA LYS A 192 -1.06 10.40 -10.42
C LYS A 192 -0.80 11.55 -9.46
N HIS A 193 0.42 12.10 -9.42
CA HIS A 193 0.78 13.10 -8.39
C HIS A 193 0.04 14.43 -8.57
N SER A 194 -0.24 14.83 -9.81
CA SER A 194 -0.98 16.06 -10.09
C SER A 194 -2.46 15.92 -9.71
N ILE A 195 -3.10 14.79 -10.04
CA ILE A 195 -4.51 14.55 -9.69
C ILE A 195 -4.68 14.27 -8.20
N THR A 196 -3.72 13.60 -7.54
CA THR A 196 -3.77 13.31 -6.08
C THR A 196 -4.01 14.57 -5.24
N PHE A 197 -3.48 15.73 -5.64
CA PHE A 197 -3.69 16.99 -4.92
C PHE A 197 -5.17 17.46 -4.89
N ILE A 198 -5.95 17.20 -5.94
CA ILE A 198 -7.37 17.58 -5.98
C ILE A 198 -8.32 16.49 -5.42
N LEU A 199 -7.75 15.40 -4.91
CA LEU A 199 -8.47 14.36 -4.18
C LEU A 199 -8.35 14.60 -2.67
N ASP A 200 -8.76 15.80 -2.25
CA ASP A 200 -8.83 16.24 -0.86
C ASP A 200 -10.15 16.99 -0.61
N ASP A 201 -10.65 16.97 0.62
CA ASP A 201 -11.95 17.54 1.03
C ASP A 201 -11.97 19.09 0.95
N TRP A 202 -10.81 19.70 0.68
CA TRP A 202 -10.57 21.14 0.59
C TRP A 202 -10.28 21.64 -0.85
N ALA A 203 -10.25 20.76 -1.85
CA ALA A 203 -9.89 21.11 -3.24
C ALA A 203 -11.00 21.89 -3.98
N ASP A 204 -10.65 22.80 -4.91
CA ASP A 204 -11.64 23.52 -5.72
C ASP A 204 -12.34 22.54 -6.70
N PRO A 205 -13.68 22.35 -6.61
CA PRO A 205 -14.42 21.46 -7.51
C PRO A 205 -14.41 21.86 -8.99
N LYS A 206 -13.87 23.02 -9.36
CA LYS A 206 -13.57 23.40 -10.74
C LYS A 206 -12.39 22.63 -11.31
N LEU A 207 -11.32 22.42 -10.53
CA LEU A 207 -10.10 21.73 -10.97
C LEU A 207 -10.39 20.28 -11.36
N ALA A 208 -11.27 19.62 -10.60
CA ALA A 208 -11.79 18.29 -10.92
C ALA A 208 -12.43 18.16 -12.33
N ARG A 209 -12.97 19.24 -12.89
CA ARG A 209 -13.60 19.25 -14.22
C ARG A 209 -12.59 19.25 -15.37
N LEU A 210 -11.31 19.50 -15.08
CA LEU A 210 -10.21 19.46 -16.04
C LEU A 210 -9.71 18.02 -16.28
N VAL A 211 -10.02 17.09 -15.36
CA VAL A 211 -9.47 15.74 -15.36
C VAL A 211 -10.46 14.75 -15.99
N PRO A 212 -10.12 14.08 -17.11
CA PRO A 212 -10.96 13.06 -17.71
C PRO A 212 -10.84 11.73 -16.95
N PHE A 213 -11.32 11.69 -15.70
CA PHE A 213 -11.17 10.55 -14.78
C PHE A 213 -11.43 9.16 -15.40
N PRO A 214 -12.49 8.92 -16.21
CA PRO A 214 -12.69 7.62 -16.84
C PRO A 214 -11.52 7.19 -17.73
N ARG A 215 -10.97 8.13 -18.51
CA ARG A 215 -9.83 7.90 -19.42
C ARG A 215 -8.53 7.70 -18.66
N VAL A 216 -8.31 8.45 -17.57
CA VAL A 216 -7.15 8.24 -16.67
C VAL A 216 -7.15 6.82 -16.11
N ILE A 217 -8.30 6.32 -15.62
CA ILE A 217 -8.43 4.96 -15.08
C ILE A 217 -8.23 3.91 -16.18
N GLN A 218 -8.78 4.11 -17.38
CA GLN A 218 -8.59 3.22 -18.52
C GLN A 218 -7.13 3.19 -19.00
N PHE A 219 -6.43 4.32 -18.99
CA PHE A 219 -5.00 4.41 -19.30
C PHE A 219 -4.15 3.69 -18.23
N PHE A 220 -4.43 3.89 -16.94
CA PHE A 220 -3.72 3.19 -15.85
C PHE A 220 -3.94 1.67 -15.91
N LEU A 221 -5.16 1.20 -16.21
CA LEU A 221 -5.43 -0.22 -16.49
C LEU A 221 -4.66 -0.74 -17.71
N SER A 222 -4.55 0.05 -18.78
CA SER A 222 -3.83 -0.32 -20.00
C SER A 222 -2.33 -0.43 -19.74
N ALA A 223 -1.75 0.54 -19.01
CA ALA A 223 -0.37 0.53 -18.55
C ALA A 223 -0.09 -0.69 -17.64
N ALA A 224 -0.99 -1.01 -16.71
CA ALA A 224 -0.90 -2.20 -15.84
C ALA A 224 -1.01 -3.53 -16.60
N ARG A 225 -1.70 -3.56 -17.76
CA ARG A 225 -1.81 -4.76 -18.61
C ARG A 225 -0.55 -5.07 -19.42
N LEU A 226 0.28 -4.08 -19.72
CA LEU A 226 1.48 -4.25 -20.56
C LEU A 226 2.37 -5.41 -20.05
N PRO A 227 2.89 -6.29 -20.92
CA PRO A 227 3.84 -7.33 -20.53
C PRO A 227 5.09 -6.77 -19.85
N THR A 228 5.51 -5.57 -20.26
CA THR A 228 6.63 -4.78 -19.75
C THR A 228 6.29 -3.89 -18.55
N SER A 229 5.05 -3.94 -18.02
CA SER A 229 4.61 -3.05 -16.94
C SER A 229 5.49 -3.17 -15.68
N THR A 230 5.82 -2.03 -15.09
CA THR A 230 6.80 -1.91 -14.00
C THR A 230 6.14 -1.82 -12.63
N ASP A 231 6.88 -2.21 -11.59
CA ASP A 231 6.54 -1.96 -10.18
C ASP A 231 6.03 -0.53 -9.93
N SER A 232 6.62 0.46 -10.60
CA SER A 232 6.22 1.86 -10.49
C SER A 232 4.80 2.13 -10.95
N ILE A 233 4.39 1.57 -12.10
CA ILE A 233 3.04 1.74 -12.65
C ILE A 233 2.03 1.14 -11.68
N PHE A 234 2.31 -0.05 -11.15
CA PHE A 234 1.45 -0.70 -10.15
C PHE A 234 1.40 0.08 -8.84
N ASP A 235 2.54 0.56 -8.33
CA ASP A 235 2.64 1.28 -7.06
C ASP A 235 1.88 2.63 -7.14
N HIS A 236 2.04 3.38 -8.22
CA HIS A 236 1.31 4.63 -8.46
C HIS A 236 -0.19 4.41 -8.66
N PHE A 237 -0.60 3.35 -9.38
CA PHE A 237 -2.02 3.04 -9.60
C PHE A 237 -2.72 2.56 -8.31
N LEU A 238 -2.07 1.70 -7.53
CA LEU A 238 -2.63 1.17 -6.27
C LEU A 238 -2.69 2.24 -5.16
N ASP A 239 -1.79 3.23 -5.14
CA ASP A 239 -1.90 4.42 -4.27
C ASP A 239 -3.01 5.37 -4.74
N PHE A 240 -3.25 5.48 -6.06
CA PHE A 240 -4.30 6.33 -6.63
C PHE A 240 -5.72 5.81 -6.36
N CYS A 241 -5.97 4.50 -6.55
CA CYS A 241 -7.30 3.90 -6.44
C CYS A 241 -8.08 4.21 -5.15
N PRO A 242 -7.57 3.98 -3.93
CA PRO A 242 -8.37 4.13 -2.70
C PRO A 242 -8.77 5.59 -2.43
N LEU A 243 -7.92 6.53 -2.85
CA LEU A 243 -8.20 7.97 -2.74
C LEU A 243 -9.18 8.42 -3.83
N ALA A 244 -8.95 8.04 -5.08
CA ALA A 244 -9.83 8.41 -6.20
C ALA A 244 -11.25 7.83 -6.08
N ILE A 245 -11.40 6.63 -5.51
CA ILE A 245 -12.70 6.01 -5.23
C ILE A 245 -13.47 6.75 -4.11
N LYS A 246 -12.80 7.41 -3.15
CA LYS A 246 -13.46 8.24 -2.12
C LYS A 246 -14.31 9.35 -2.76
N TYR A 247 -13.83 9.94 -3.86
CA TYR A 247 -14.47 11.08 -4.54
C TYR A 247 -15.31 10.68 -5.76
N TYR A 248 -14.93 9.62 -6.49
CA TYR A 248 -15.55 9.24 -7.76
C TYR A 248 -15.99 7.75 -7.82
N PRO A 249 -16.71 7.21 -6.80
CA PRO A 249 -17.04 5.79 -6.74
C PRO A 249 -17.96 5.34 -7.91
N THR A 250 -18.78 6.26 -8.44
CA THR A 250 -19.62 6.02 -9.63
C THR A 250 -18.80 5.84 -10.91
N VAL A 251 -17.67 6.55 -11.05
CA VAL A 251 -16.77 6.43 -12.21
C VAL A 251 -16.06 5.07 -12.19
N PHE A 252 -15.51 4.66 -11.04
CA PHE A 252 -14.94 3.32 -10.89
C PHE A 252 -15.99 2.22 -11.07
N SER A 253 -17.22 2.42 -10.60
CA SER A 253 -18.33 1.47 -10.81
C SER A 253 -18.74 1.31 -12.28
N SER A 254 -18.49 2.33 -13.11
CA SER A 254 -18.78 2.29 -14.56
C SER A 254 -17.68 1.63 -15.41
N ILE A 255 -16.56 1.21 -14.80
CA ILE A 255 -15.43 0.56 -15.48
C ILE A 255 -15.22 -0.83 -14.85
N PRO A 256 -15.96 -1.89 -15.28
CA PRO A 256 -15.90 -3.21 -14.64
C PRO A 256 -14.48 -3.78 -14.54
N ASP A 257 -13.63 -3.51 -15.52
CA ASP A 257 -12.21 -3.90 -15.55
C ASP A 257 -11.40 -3.38 -14.35
N VAL A 258 -11.72 -2.20 -13.80
CA VAL A 258 -11.01 -1.68 -12.60
C VAL A 258 -11.42 -2.43 -11.35
N VAL A 259 -12.70 -2.81 -11.25
CA VAL A 259 -13.23 -3.60 -10.15
C VAL A 259 -12.59 -4.98 -10.19
N ASP A 260 -12.56 -5.62 -11.36
CA ASP A 260 -12.00 -6.96 -11.52
C ASP A 260 -10.46 -6.97 -11.37
N PHE A 261 -9.76 -5.90 -11.76
CA PHE A 261 -8.33 -5.71 -11.43
C PHE A 261 -8.09 -5.68 -9.92
N LEU A 262 -8.84 -4.84 -9.20
CA LEU A 262 -8.71 -4.72 -7.75
C LEU A 262 -9.10 -6.03 -7.05
N VAL A 263 -10.15 -6.71 -7.49
CA VAL A 263 -10.55 -8.03 -6.97
C VAL A 263 -9.44 -9.06 -7.17
N ALA A 264 -8.79 -9.12 -8.33
CA ALA A 264 -7.66 -10.00 -8.55
C ALA A 264 -6.44 -9.62 -7.68
N CYS A 265 -6.20 -8.33 -7.43
CA CYS A 265 -5.15 -7.85 -6.53
C CYS A 265 -5.35 -8.27 -5.06
N THR A 266 -6.56 -8.65 -4.63
CA THR A 266 -6.78 -9.27 -3.30
C THR A 266 -6.07 -10.64 -3.15
N ARG A 267 -5.60 -11.23 -4.25
CA ARG A 267 -4.84 -12.49 -4.28
C ARG A 267 -3.35 -12.32 -4.66
N ALA A 268 -2.85 -11.10 -4.72
CA ALA A 268 -1.42 -10.84 -4.94
C ALA A 268 -0.56 -11.37 -3.77
N LYS A 269 0.70 -11.71 -4.04
CA LYS A 269 1.63 -12.17 -2.99
C LYS A 269 1.96 -11.07 -1.98
N ASP A 270 2.21 -9.85 -2.44
CA ASP A 270 2.41 -8.69 -1.57
C ASP A 270 1.17 -8.39 -0.70
N LEU A 271 1.41 -8.11 0.58
CA LEU A 271 0.38 -7.75 1.55
C LEU A 271 -0.09 -6.29 1.36
N CYS A 272 0.80 -5.40 0.90
CA CYS A 272 0.47 -4.00 0.68
C CYS A 272 -0.49 -3.85 -0.51
N THR A 273 -0.22 -4.52 -1.64
CA THR A 273 -1.15 -4.63 -2.79
C THR A 273 -2.52 -5.15 -2.37
N ARG A 274 -2.58 -6.21 -1.54
CA ARG A 274 -3.84 -6.75 -1.01
C ARG A 274 -4.58 -5.72 -0.15
N SER A 275 -3.86 -5.00 0.71
CA SER A 275 -4.41 -3.89 1.50
C SER A 275 -4.97 -2.77 0.63
N ALA A 276 -4.21 -2.29 -0.37
CA ALA A 276 -4.65 -1.24 -1.29
C ALA A 276 -5.91 -1.65 -2.07
N ALA A 277 -5.96 -2.90 -2.55
CA ALA A 277 -7.12 -3.48 -3.20
C ALA A 277 -8.36 -3.50 -2.28
N LEU A 278 -8.24 -3.99 -1.05
CA LEU A 278 -9.33 -4.01 -0.07
C LEU A 278 -9.78 -2.60 0.33
N ARG A 279 -8.84 -1.67 0.56
CA ARG A 279 -9.11 -0.24 0.80
C ARG A 279 -9.92 0.37 -0.34
N SER A 280 -9.55 0.08 -1.59
CA SER A 280 -10.28 0.53 -2.78
C SER A 280 -11.69 -0.06 -2.86
N LEU A 281 -11.82 -1.38 -2.74
CA LEU A 281 -13.09 -2.11 -2.92
C LEU A 281 -14.11 -1.77 -1.83
N THR A 282 -13.68 -1.59 -0.57
CA THR A 282 -14.59 -1.24 0.54
C THR A 282 -15.16 0.17 0.41
N ARG A 283 -14.49 1.09 -0.31
CA ARG A 283 -15.01 2.44 -0.58
C ARG A 283 -15.96 2.50 -1.78
N LEU A 284 -15.92 1.52 -2.68
CA LEU A 284 -16.65 1.54 -3.94
C LEU A 284 -18.18 1.45 -3.76
N TRP A 285 -18.63 0.78 -2.70
CA TRP A 285 -20.05 0.60 -2.38
C TRP A 285 -20.41 1.26 -1.05
N PRO A 286 -20.88 2.53 -1.05
CA PRO A 286 -21.31 3.23 0.16
C PRO A 286 -22.51 2.52 0.83
N PRO A 287 -22.75 2.73 2.14
CA PRO A 287 -23.83 2.07 2.86
C PRO A 287 -25.19 2.53 2.31
N GLN A 288 -26.10 1.57 2.13
CA GLN A 288 -27.43 1.85 1.58
C GLN A 288 -28.37 2.32 2.70
N ASN A 289 -28.61 3.63 2.79
CA ASN A 289 -29.56 4.23 3.75
C ASN A 289 -31.04 4.04 3.36
N THR A 290 -31.33 3.34 2.26
CA THR A 290 -32.68 3.03 1.77
C THR A 290 -32.99 1.55 1.96
N ALA A 291 -34.15 1.23 2.54
CA ALA A 291 -34.56 -0.16 2.71
C ALA A 291 -34.92 -0.78 1.34
N PRO A 292 -34.41 -1.98 0.99
CA PRO A 292 -34.85 -2.67 -0.21
C PRO A 292 -36.35 -2.99 -0.14
N GLU A 293 -37.07 -2.74 -1.23
CA GLU A 293 -38.54 -2.78 -1.32
C GLU A 293 -39.14 -4.17 -0.99
N THR A 294 -38.36 -5.23 -1.20
CA THR A 294 -38.74 -6.59 -0.84
C THR A 294 -38.31 -6.91 0.60
N ALA A 295 -39.29 -6.90 1.52
CA ALA A 295 -39.16 -7.68 2.76
C ALA A 295 -39.07 -9.16 2.37
N LEU A 296 -38.03 -9.86 2.86
CA LEU A 296 -37.86 -11.27 2.54
C LEU A 296 -38.93 -12.08 3.30
N GLU A 297 -39.71 -12.89 2.60
CA GLU A 297 -40.74 -13.71 3.26
C GLU A 297 -40.11 -14.73 4.22
N SER A 298 -40.75 -14.93 5.38
CA SER A 298 -40.32 -15.87 6.43
C SER A 298 -40.20 -17.32 5.92
N SER A 299 -40.96 -17.67 4.88
CA SER A 299 -40.86 -18.91 4.10
C SER A 299 -39.43 -19.16 3.59
N ARG A 300 -38.78 -18.15 2.99
CA ARG A 300 -37.44 -18.27 2.38
C ARG A 300 -36.34 -18.39 3.42
N VAL A 301 -36.46 -17.69 4.55
CA VAL A 301 -35.54 -17.83 5.69
C VAL A 301 -35.62 -19.24 6.27
N SER A 302 -36.85 -19.78 6.40
CA SER A 302 -37.09 -21.14 6.89
C SER A 302 -36.52 -22.21 5.96
N GLN A 303 -36.63 -22.02 4.64
CA GLN A 303 -36.03 -22.91 3.64
C GLN A 303 -34.50 -22.87 3.68
N ALA A 304 -33.89 -21.68 3.73
CA ALA A 304 -32.44 -21.53 3.79
C ALA A 304 -31.83 -22.22 5.02
N LEU A 305 -32.51 -22.16 6.17
CA LEU A 305 -32.10 -22.87 7.39
C LEU A 305 -32.16 -24.40 7.25
N ALA A 306 -33.12 -24.94 6.48
CA ALA A 306 -33.24 -26.37 6.22
C ALA A 306 -32.16 -26.88 5.25
N GLU A 307 -31.89 -26.13 4.17
CA GLU A 307 -30.82 -26.45 3.22
C GLU A 307 -29.42 -26.35 3.88
N TYR A 308 -29.21 -25.32 4.71
CA TYR A 308 -28.00 -25.15 5.52
C TYR A 308 -27.75 -26.32 6.48
N ALA A 309 -28.80 -26.85 7.12
CA ALA A 309 -28.68 -28.00 8.02
C ALA A 309 -28.22 -29.28 7.30
N ALA A 310 -28.53 -29.42 6.00
CA ALA A 310 -28.24 -30.61 5.20
C ALA A 310 -26.82 -30.65 4.60
N GLY A 311 -26.19 -29.50 4.31
CA GLY A 311 -24.88 -29.41 3.64
C GLY A 311 -23.65 -29.90 4.44
N ARG A 312 -23.85 -30.61 5.54
CA ARG A 312 -22.87 -30.78 6.64
C ARG A 312 -21.83 -31.90 6.46
N THR A 313 -21.49 -32.30 5.23
CA THR A 313 -20.58 -33.45 4.99
C THR A 313 -19.66 -33.31 3.77
N SER A 314 -18.42 -32.85 3.98
CA SER A 314 -17.32 -32.88 3.00
C SER A 314 -16.51 -34.19 3.08
N GLN A 315 -17.19 -35.35 3.05
CA GLN A 315 -16.63 -36.69 3.31
C GLN A 315 -15.28 -36.98 2.62
N ALA A 316 -15.05 -36.46 1.42
CA ALA A 316 -13.80 -36.66 0.68
C ALA A 316 -12.55 -36.09 1.38
N ARG A 317 -12.64 -34.90 2.01
CA ARG A 317 -11.51 -34.29 2.74
C ARG A 317 -11.24 -35.04 4.04
N GLU A 318 -12.31 -35.38 4.75
CA GLU A 318 -12.31 -36.18 5.97
C GLU A 318 -11.64 -37.55 5.76
N VAL A 319 -11.76 -38.17 4.58
CA VAL A 319 -11.05 -39.42 4.22
C VAL A 319 -9.56 -39.22 3.92
N GLU A 320 -9.16 -38.07 3.37
CA GLU A 320 -7.77 -37.77 3.05
C GLU A 320 -6.93 -37.49 4.31
N GLU A 321 -7.42 -36.61 5.19
CA GLU A 321 -6.70 -36.25 6.42
C GLU A 321 -6.65 -37.39 7.44
N ARG A 322 -7.69 -38.26 7.48
CA ARG A 322 -7.63 -39.53 8.23
C ARG A 322 -6.48 -40.42 7.78
N ARG A 323 -6.16 -40.44 6.48
CA ARG A 323 -5.07 -41.28 5.94
C ARG A 323 -3.72 -40.77 6.43
N LYS A 324 -3.45 -39.47 6.29
CA LYS A 324 -2.19 -38.87 6.76
C LYS A 324 -1.97 -39.07 8.26
N LEU A 325 -3.00 -38.84 9.08
CA LEU A 325 -2.94 -39.04 10.53
C LEU A 325 -2.70 -40.51 10.90
N ARG A 326 -3.39 -41.46 10.25
CA ARG A 326 -3.11 -42.89 10.41
C ARG A 326 -1.65 -43.22 10.07
N ASP A 327 -1.14 -42.70 8.95
CA ASP A 327 0.20 -43.01 8.46
C ASP A 327 1.29 -42.43 9.39
N VAL A 328 1.05 -41.26 10.00
CA VAL A 328 1.91 -40.71 11.08
C VAL A 328 1.81 -41.53 12.37
N LEU A 329 0.61 -41.94 12.81
CA LEU A 329 0.45 -42.79 14.00
C LEU A 329 1.13 -44.15 13.83
N VAL A 330 1.10 -44.73 12.62
CA VAL A 330 1.86 -45.94 12.26
C VAL A 330 3.37 -45.66 12.30
N SER A 331 3.84 -44.51 11.81
CA SER A 331 5.25 -44.10 11.95
C SER A 331 5.68 -44.04 13.41
N ILE A 332 4.91 -43.37 14.27
CA ILE A 332 5.16 -43.25 15.72
C ILE A 332 5.20 -44.63 16.40
N CYS A 333 4.37 -45.59 15.98
CA CYS A 333 4.40 -46.95 16.52
C CYS A 333 5.64 -47.74 16.09
N ASN A 334 6.10 -47.56 14.85
CA ASN A 334 7.38 -48.11 14.38
C ASN A 334 8.57 -47.43 15.09
N TYR A 335 8.42 -46.17 15.49
CA TYR A 335 9.37 -45.38 16.28
C TYR A 335 9.38 -45.70 17.79
N THR A 336 8.81 -46.83 18.24
CA THR A 336 8.84 -47.27 19.66
C THR A 336 10.24 -47.66 20.21
N GLN A 337 11.31 -47.30 19.51
CA GLN A 337 12.71 -47.31 19.99
C GLN A 337 13.40 -45.93 19.96
N GLY A 338 12.71 -44.87 19.50
CA GLY A 338 13.20 -43.48 19.53
C GLY A 338 12.89 -42.74 20.84
N PRO A 339 13.48 -41.55 21.06
CA PRO A 339 13.24 -40.76 22.26
C PRO A 339 11.84 -40.11 22.23
N PHE A 340 11.10 -40.25 23.34
CA PHE A 340 9.68 -39.84 23.43
C PHE A 340 9.43 -38.33 23.29
N SER A 341 10.48 -37.50 23.34
CA SER A 341 10.45 -36.07 23.07
C SER A 341 10.23 -35.76 21.59
N GLU A 342 10.84 -36.50 20.66
CA GLU A 342 10.69 -36.30 19.20
C GLU A 342 9.24 -36.56 18.76
N ILE A 343 8.68 -37.68 19.22
CA ILE A 343 7.26 -38.05 19.04
C ILE A 343 6.32 -36.92 19.53
N GLY A 344 6.66 -36.27 20.65
CA GLY A 344 5.86 -35.16 21.16
C GLY A 344 5.93 -33.89 20.31
N TYR A 345 7.09 -33.58 19.72
CA TYR A 345 7.18 -32.48 18.75
C TYR A 345 6.34 -32.76 17.49
N GLU A 346 6.45 -33.96 16.92
CA GLU A 346 5.64 -34.37 15.75
C GLU A 346 4.13 -34.33 16.03
N LEU A 347 3.69 -34.83 17.19
CA LEU A 347 2.28 -34.77 17.60
C LEU A 347 1.79 -33.32 17.75
N ALA A 348 2.60 -32.45 18.35
CA ALA A 348 2.26 -31.04 18.51
C ALA A 348 2.22 -30.28 17.16
N ASP A 349 3.11 -30.59 16.22
CA ASP A 349 3.03 -30.05 14.85
C ASP A 349 1.83 -30.59 14.06
N LEU A 350 1.45 -31.85 14.26
CA LEU A 350 0.25 -32.42 13.62
C LEU A 350 -1.03 -31.76 14.14
N ILE A 351 -1.15 -31.53 15.45
CA ILE A 351 -2.30 -30.86 16.08
C ILE A 351 -2.51 -29.45 15.49
N LEU A 352 -1.43 -28.73 15.19
CA LEU A 352 -1.50 -27.40 14.57
C LEU A 352 -1.97 -27.43 13.10
N ASN A 353 -2.04 -28.59 12.45
CA ASN A 353 -2.21 -28.70 10.99
C ASN A 353 -3.37 -29.60 10.52
N ASN A 354 -4.17 -30.21 11.40
CA ASN A 354 -5.18 -31.21 11.01
C ASN A 354 -6.61 -30.93 11.56
N GLU A 355 -7.59 -30.93 10.65
CA GLU A 355 -9.04 -30.81 10.90
C GLU A 355 -9.56 -31.83 11.93
N LEU A 356 -9.00 -33.04 11.89
CA LEU A 356 -9.28 -34.12 12.84
C LEU A 356 -8.16 -34.19 13.88
N GLY A 357 -8.19 -33.27 14.84
CA GLY A 357 -7.37 -33.35 16.06
C GLY A 357 -7.45 -34.75 16.69
N VAL A 358 -6.37 -35.19 17.33
CA VAL A 358 -6.16 -36.57 17.83
C VAL A 358 -7.34 -37.04 18.70
N ARG A 359 -7.96 -36.10 19.44
CA ARG A 359 -9.26 -36.23 20.13
C ARG A 359 -10.31 -37.05 19.37
N THR A 360 -10.43 -36.89 18.05
CA THR A 360 -11.53 -37.49 17.27
C THR A 360 -11.47 -39.02 17.23
N TYR A 361 -10.29 -39.60 17.41
CA TYR A 361 -10.10 -41.05 17.51
C TYR A 361 -10.34 -41.59 18.93
N PHE A 362 -10.20 -40.75 19.96
CA PHE A 362 -10.36 -41.17 21.36
C PHE A 362 -11.82 -41.21 21.85
N VAL A 363 -12.72 -40.43 21.24
CA VAL A 363 -14.07 -40.15 21.81
C VAL A 363 -15.18 -41.07 21.26
N CYS A 364 -14.95 -41.85 20.19
CA CYS A 364 -16.00 -42.65 19.55
C CYS A 364 -15.60 -44.14 19.30
N PRO A 365 -15.72 -45.03 20.31
CA PRO A 365 -15.32 -46.44 20.18
C PRO A 365 -16.03 -47.21 19.06
N SER A 366 -17.28 -46.86 18.76
CA SER A 366 -18.11 -47.50 17.73
C SER A 366 -17.78 -47.09 16.29
N ARG A 367 -16.74 -46.27 16.08
CA ARG A 367 -16.18 -45.93 14.76
C ARG A 367 -14.73 -46.40 14.57
N ILE A 368 -14.18 -47.14 15.53
CA ILE A 368 -12.90 -47.82 15.37
C ILE A 368 -13.13 -49.01 14.44
N HIS A 369 -12.73 -48.89 13.17
CA HIS A 369 -12.52 -50.05 12.32
C HIS A 369 -11.37 -50.90 12.88
N ASP A 370 -11.45 -52.24 12.79
CA ASP A 370 -10.43 -53.15 13.33
C ASP A 370 -9.00 -52.87 12.81
N ASP A 371 -8.88 -52.19 11.65
CA ASP A 371 -7.62 -51.75 11.04
C ASP A 371 -6.81 -50.73 11.87
N LEU A 372 -7.36 -50.19 12.96
CA LEU A 372 -6.72 -49.23 13.88
C LEU A 372 -6.30 -49.85 15.23
N VAL A 373 -6.31 -51.18 15.31
CA VAL A 373 -5.79 -51.94 16.45
C VAL A 373 -4.26 -52.03 16.38
N LEU A 374 -3.57 -51.50 17.39
CA LEU A 374 -2.12 -51.49 17.44
C LEU A 374 -1.57 -52.57 18.37
N HIS A 375 -0.51 -53.25 17.91
CA HIS A 375 0.17 -54.31 18.65
C HIS A 375 1.58 -53.88 19.06
N ILE A 376 1.73 -53.36 20.27
CA ILE A 376 3.03 -52.97 20.84
C ILE A 376 3.47 -54.09 21.79
N LYS A 377 4.64 -54.69 21.52
CA LYS A 377 5.20 -55.85 22.26
C LYS A 377 4.27 -57.07 22.38
N GLY A 378 3.28 -57.19 21.47
CA GLY A 378 2.32 -58.30 21.43
C GLY A 378 1.00 -58.05 22.15
N GLU A 379 0.87 -56.98 22.95
CA GLU A 379 -0.40 -56.62 23.59
C GLU A 379 -1.27 -55.75 22.68
N ARG A 380 -2.60 -55.84 22.82
CA ARG A 380 -3.58 -55.12 22.01
C ARG A 380 -3.90 -53.77 22.67
N MET A 381 -3.34 -52.68 22.16
CA MET A 381 -3.60 -51.33 22.68
C MET A 381 -4.42 -50.49 21.70
N CYS A 382 -5.57 -50.01 22.16
CA CYS A 382 -6.13 -48.77 21.62
C CYS A 382 -5.24 -47.61 22.08
N PHE A 383 -4.91 -46.66 21.19
CA PHE A 383 -4.13 -45.48 21.55
C PHE A 383 -4.87 -44.70 22.65
N PRO A 384 -4.30 -44.53 23.87
CA PRO A 384 -5.03 -43.91 24.97
C PRO A 384 -4.73 -42.39 25.05
N PRO A 385 -5.70 -41.54 25.47
CA PRO A 385 -5.47 -40.10 25.65
C PRO A 385 -4.28 -39.72 26.53
N SER A 386 -3.92 -40.60 27.48
CA SER A 386 -2.76 -40.45 28.37
C SER A 386 -1.40 -40.38 27.65
N VAL A 387 -1.34 -40.68 26.35
CA VAL A 387 -0.13 -40.43 25.53
C VAL A 387 0.22 -38.94 25.47
N LEU A 388 -0.79 -38.05 25.46
CA LEU A 388 -0.58 -36.61 25.25
C LEU A 388 0.10 -35.92 26.45
N PRO A 389 -0.31 -36.12 27.73
CA PRO A 389 0.44 -35.59 28.88
C PRO A 389 1.84 -36.19 29.04
N LEU A 390 2.03 -37.46 28.66
CA LEU A 390 3.35 -38.09 28.66
C LEU A 390 4.27 -37.44 27.61
N ALA A 391 3.74 -37.15 26.42
CA ALA A 391 4.47 -36.45 25.36
C ALA A 391 4.79 -35.01 25.78
N ALA A 392 3.82 -34.29 26.36
CA ALA A 392 4.01 -32.94 26.90
C ALA A 392 5.12 -32.90 27.95
N LYS A 393 5.15 -33.89 28.86
CA LYS A 393 6.22 -34.04 29.87
C LYS A 393 7.58 -34.35 29.25
N ALA A 394 7.64 -35.21 28.23
CA ALA A 394 8.89 -35.53 27.55
C ALA A 394 9.46 -34.34 26.76
N VAL A 395 8.60 -33.63 26.01
CA VAL A 395 8.96 -32.40 25.30
C VAL A 395 9.49 -31.33 26.26
N ARG A 396 8.76 -31.04 27.34
CA ARG A 396 9.17 -30.05 28.37
C ARG A 396 10.50 -30.38 29.06
N SER A 397 10.98 -31.63 29.02
CA SER A 397 12.30 -32.00 29.57
C SER A 397 13.48 -31.36 28.83
N SER A 398 13.31 -31.00 27.56
CA SER A 398 14.31 -30.32 26.73
C SER A 398 14.64 -28.89 27.17
N SER A 399 13.75 -28.28 27.98
CA SER A 399 13.79 -26.87 28.43
C SER A 399 13.63 -25.80 27.33
N GLY A 400 13.19 -24.60 27.74
CA GLY A 400 13.06 -23.42 26.88
C GLY A 400 11.70 -23.25 26.21
N ALA A 401 11.42 -22.03 25.75
CA ALA A 401 10.08 -21.59 25.33
C ALA A 401 9.44 -22.40 24.19
N HIS A 402 10.24 -22.98 23.27
CA HIS A 402 9.70 -23.86 22.22
C HIS A 402 9.22 -25.21 22.78
N ALA A 403 9.89 -25.76 23.79
CA ALA A 403 9.45 -26.97 24.49
C ALA A 403 8.21 -26.69 25.36
N GLU A 404 8.14 -25.52 26.00
CA GLU A 404 6.99 -25.08 26.78
C GLU A 404 5.73 -24.95 25.90
N LEU A 405 5.82 -24.19 24.80
CA LEU A 405 4.76 -24.02 23.79
C LEU A 405 4.22 -25.36 23.26
N LYS A 406 5.12 -26.26 22.86
CA LYS A 406 4.75 -27.57 22.30
C LYS A 406 4.15 -28.50 23.35
N GLY A 407 4.62 -28.43 24.60
CA GLY A 407 4.00 -29.10 25.73
C GLY A 407 2.59 -28.58 26.04
N ASP A 408 2.37 -27.27 25.96
CA ASP A 408 1.06 -26.65 26.21
C ASP A 408 0.03 -26.98 25.13
N ILE A 409 0.44 -27.11 23.87
CA ILE A 409 -0.43 -27.61 22.78
C ILE A 409 -0.92 -29.04 23.07
N LEU A 410 -0.01 -29.95 23.46
CA LEU A 410 -0.31 -31.34 23.78
C LEU A 410 -1.21 -31.48 25.02
N GLU A 411 -0.94 -30.70 26.06
CA GLU A 411 -1.74 -30.67 27.29
C GLU A 411 -3.16 -30.16 27.03
N LEU A 412 -3.31 -29.14 26.18
CA LEU A 412 -4.60 -28.56 25.86
C LEU A 412 -5.45 -29.48 24.95
N GLU A 413 -4.83 -30.19 23.99
CA GLU A 413 -5.49 -31.26 23.22
C GLU A 413 -5.91 -32.42 24.14
N PHE A 414 -5.12 -32.77 25.17
CA PHE A 414 -5.54 -33.74 26.18
C PHE A 414 -6.76 -33.28 26.97
N LEU A 415 -6.75 -32.05 27.50
CA LEU A 415 -7.90 -31.48 28.25
C LEU A 415 -9.18 -31.46 27.40
N LEU A 416 -9.06 -31.23 26.08
CA LEU A 416 -10.17 -31.31 25.13
C LEU A 416 -10.76 -32.72 24.95
N THR A 417 -10.09 -33.78 25.39
CA THR A 417 -10.67 -35.15 25.44
C THR A 417 -11.53 -35.38 26.68
N GLY A 418 -11.23 -34.72 27.81
CA GLY A 418 -11.80 -35.02 29.13
C GLY A 418 -13.15 -34.39 29.44
N GLN A 419 -13.78 -33.69 28.48
CA GLN A 419 -15.04 -32.93 28.62
C GLN A 419 -15.05 -31.81 29.69
N ASN A 420 -13.97 -31.60 30.46
CA ASN A 420 -13.88 -30.54 31.48
C ASN A 420 -13.60 -29.16 30.87
N SER A 421 -14.62 -28.59 30.22
CA SER A 421 -14.52 -27.31 29.49
C SER A 421 -14.01 -26.14 30.35
N ARG A 422 -14.27 -26.14 31.66
CA ARG A 422 -13.79 -25.11 32.60
C ARG A 422 -12.27 -25.13 32.75
N GLU A 423 -11.69 -26.30 32.97
CA GLU A 423 -10.25 -26.50 33.14
C GLU A 423 -9.52 -26.19 31.83
N THR A 424 -10.06 -26.67 30.71
CA THR A 424 -9.58 -26.36 29.35
C THR A 424 -9.55 -24.84 29.09
N PHE A 425 -10.61 -24.12 29.46
CA PHE A 425 -10.71 -22.66 29.29
C PHE A 425 -9.65 -21.91 30.12
N THR A 426 -9.52 -22.21 31.42
CA THR A 426 -8.52 -21.56 32.28
C THR A 426 -7.09 -21.91 31.85
N PHE A 427 -6.82 -23.14 31.43
CA PHE A 427 -5.50 -23.52 30.93
C PHE A 427 -5.15 -22.77 29.64
N ALA A 428 -6.06 -22.71 28.66
CA ALA A 428 -5.87 -21.97 27.41
C ALA A 428 -5.65 -20.46 27.63
N GLN A 429 -6.32 -19.83 28.61
CA GLN A 429 -6.03 -18.45 28.99
C GLN A 429 -4.59 -18.29 29.49
N SER A 430 -4.10 -19.19 30.37
CA SER A 430 -2.71 -19.15 30.84
C SER A 430 -1.69 -19.39 29.71
N CYS A 431 -2.05 -20.16 28.69
CA CYS A 431 -1.22 -20.36 27.50
C CYS A 431 -1.10 -19.07 26.68
N ILE A 432 -2.17 -18.29 26.56
CA ILE A 432 -2.15 -16.96 25.89
C ILE A 432 -1.31 -15.95 26.68
N GLU A 433 -1.29 -16.01 28.01
CA GLU A 433 -0.42 -15.16 28.83
C GLU A 433 1.07 -15.47 28.65
N ARG A 434 1.43 -16.74 28.40
CA ARG A 434 2.80 -17.16 28.04
C ARG A 434 3.14 -16.92 26.56
N HIS A 435 2.17 -17.13 25.68
CA HIS A 435 2.35 -17.24 24.23
C HIS A 435 1.22 -16.49 23.47
N PRO A 436 1.17 -15.14 23.55
CA PRO A 436 0.07 -14.33 22.99
C PRO A 436 0.04 -14.30 21.45
N SER A 437 1.02 -14.87 20.78
CA SER A 437 1.15 -14.91 19.32
C SER A 437 0.77 -16.27 18.72
N THR A 438 0.14 -17.17 19.48
CA THR A 438 -0.21 -18.53 19.02
C THR A 438 -1.70 -18.72 18.75
N ALA A 439 -2.04 -18.92 17.48
CA ALA A 439 -3.40 -19.07 16.96
C ALA A 439 -4.18 -20.22 17.61
N PHE A 440 -3.51 -21.32 17.96
CA PHE A 440 -4.14 -22.52 18.53
C PHE A 440 -4.88 -22.24 19.84
N PHE A 441 -4.31 -21.44 20.74
CA PHE A 441 -4.95 -21.16 22.03
C PHE A 441 -6.22 -20.29 21.85
N TYR A 442 -6.20 -19.37 20.88
CA TYR A 442 -7.38 -18.61 20.48
C TYR A 442 -8.44 -19.49 19.79
N TYR A 443 -8.03 -20.45 18.97
CA TYR A 443 -8.91 -21.45 18.36
C TYR A 443 -9.65 -22.27 19.42
N VAL A 444 -8.93 -22.77 20.43
CA VAL A 444 -9.56 -23.56 21.51
C VAL A 444 -10.56 -22.72 22.31
N LEU A 445 -10.26 -21.45 22.61
CA LEU A 445 -11.21 -20.56 23.30
C LEU A 445 -12.45 -20.20 22.44
N ALA A 446 -12.32 -20.14 21.12
CA ALA A 446 -13.46 -19.97 20.21
C ALA A 446 -14.32 -21.26 20.13
N MET A 447 -13.66 -22.42 20.00
CA MET A 447 -14.31 -23.74 19.93
C MET A 447 -15.11 -24.09 21.19
N LEU A 448 -14.53 -23.90 22.39
CA LEU A 448 -15.11 -24.36 23.66
C LEU A 448 -16.54 -23.86 23.88
N TRP A 449 -16.86 -22.69 23.33
CA TRP A 449 -18.19 -22.08 23.43
C TRP A 449 -19.25 -22.77 22.55
N SER A 450 -18.88 -23.37 21.40
CA SER A 450 -19.87 -24.06 20.52
C SER A 450 -20.34 -25.40 21.07
N ALA A 451 -19.68 -25.93 22.12
CA ALA A 451 -20.01 -27.21 22.75
C ALA A 451 -21.01 -27.06 23.91
N SER A 452 -21.19 -25.84 24.46
CA SER A 452 -22.01 -25.60 25.65
C SER A 452 -23.28 -24.81 25.31
N ALA A 453 -24.40 -25.52 25.09
CA ALA A 453 -25.73 -24.91 24.93
C ALA A 453 -26.35 -24.40 26.25
N ASP A 454 -25.63 -24.51 27.37
CA ASP A 454 -26.18 -24.46 28.72
C ASP A 454 -26.12 -23.07 29.40
N ILE A 455 -26.98 -22.90 30.40
CA ILE A 455 -27.23 -21.65 31.16
C ILE A 455 -25.93 -21.06 31.79
N VAL A 456 -24.91 -21.89 31.98
CA VAL A 456 -23.59 -21.55 32.55
C VAL A 456 -22.92 -20.37 31.84
N ALA A 457 -23.09 -20.23 30.52
CA ALA A 457 -22.45 -19.18 29.71
C ALA A 457 -22.75 -17.75 30.22
N GLN A 458 -23.97 -17.49 30.71
CA GLN A 458 -24.35 -16.15 31.20
C GLN A 458 -23.65 -15.77 32.51
N ARG A 459 -23.17 -16.73 33.31
CA ARG A 459 -22.72 -16.51 34.69
C ARG A 459 -21.23 -16.19 34.83
N TRP A 460 -20.42 -16.46 33.81
CA TRP A 460 -18.95 -16.39 33.88
C TRP A 460 -18.30 -15.58 32.75
N GLY A 461 -19.07 -14.73 32.05
CA GLY A 461 -18.58 -13.79 31.05
C GLY A 461 -18.35 -14.36 29.63
N ALA A 462 -18.25 -15.68 29.49
CA ALA A 462 -18.09 -16.35 28.19
C ALA A 462 -19.40 -16.36 27.38
N ASN A 463 -19.48 -15.51 26.37
CA ASN A 463 -20.63 -15.37 25.47
C ASN A 463 -20.21 -15.44 23.98
N VAL A 464 -21.20 -15.38 23.09
CA VAL A 464 -21.04 -15.38 21.62
C VAL A 464 -19.90 -14.44 21.15
N ILE A 465 -19.88 -13.23 21.71
CA ILE A 465 -18.94 -12.16 21.33
C ILE A 465 -17.54 -12.50 21.80
N THR A 466 -17.38 -13.08 23.00
CA THR A 466 -16.04 -13.52 23.46
C THR A 466 -15.46 -14.61 22.55
N SER A 467 -16.27 -15.59 22.11
CA SER A 467 -15.86 -16.58 21.11
C SER A 467 -15.33 -15.90 19.83
N MET A 468 -16.09 -14.94 19.31
CA MET A 468 -15.69 -14.20 18.10
C MET A 468 -14.46 -13.30 18.29
N ARG A 469 -14.30 -12.66 19.46
CA ARG A 469 -13.09 -11.88 19.80
C ARG A 469 -11.85 -12.76 19.98
N HIS A 470 -12.01 -14.01 20.44
CA HIS A 470 -10.93 -14.99 20.42
C HIS A 470 -10.61 -15.41 18.98
N ALA A 471 -11.63 -15.73 18.17
CA ALA A 471 -11.46 -16.06 16.76
C ALA A 471 -10.73 -14.95 15.97
N GLU A 472 -11.12 -13.70 16.17
CA GLU A 472 -10.52 -12.51 15.57
C GLU A 472 -9.03 -12.34 15.92
N ARG A 473 -8.66 -12.57 17.19
CA ARG A 473 -7.26 -12.53 17.67
C ARG A 473 -6.42 -13.69 17.13
N GLY A 474 -6.99 -14.89 17.04
CA GLY A 474 -6.33 -16.03 16.39
C GLY A 474 -6.00 -15.73 14.92
N LEU A 475 -6.89 -15.06 14.19
CA LEU A 475 -6.67 -14.63 12.79
C LEU A 475 -5.60 -13.52 12.63
N GLN A 476 -5.14 -12.92 13.74
CA GLN A 476 -4.06 -11.92 13.77
C GLN A 476 -2.71 -12.52 14.17
N CYS A 477 -2.67 -13.79 14.60
CA CYS A 477 -1.45 -14.46 15.01
C CYS A 477 -0.54 -14.83 13.81
N PRO A 478 0.79 -14.70 13.92
CA PRO A 478 1.73 -15.00 12.84
C PRO A 478 1.88 -16.50 12.53
N ASP A 479 1.58 -17.41 13.46
CA ASP A 479 1.70 -18.87 13.31
C ASP A 479 0.48 -19.55 12.64
N LEU A 480 -0.39 -18.75 12.02
CA LEU A 480 -1.70 -19.15 11.50
C LEU A 480 -1.62 -20.14 10.32
N THR A 481 -1.61 -21.43 10.65
CA THR A 481 -1.75 -22.55 9.70
C THR A 481 -3.06 -22.47 8.91
N ASP A 482 -3.15 -23.23 7.82
CA ASP A 482 -4.34 -23.20 6.96
C ASP A 482 -5.56 -23.83 7.65
N PHE A 483 -5.36 -24.95 8.37
CA PHE A 483 -6.36 -25.54 9.27
C PHE A 483 -6.89 -24.53 10.30
N LEU A 484 -6.01 -23.91 11.10
CA LEU A 484 -6.43 -23.03 12.18
C LEU A 484 -7.21 -21.82 11.64
N ARG A 485 -6.88 -21.32 10.45
CA ARG A 485 -7.63 -20.23 9.81
C ARG A 485 -9.02 -20.65 9.39
N GLU A 486 -9.17 -21.80 8.72
CA GLU A 486 -10.48 -22.29 8.30
C GLU A 486 -11.40 -22.46 9.52
N GLU A 487 -10.88 -23.02 10.62
CA GLU A 487 -11.60 -23.15 11.88
C GLU A 487 -11.92 -21.80 12.53
N LEU A 488 -10.95 -20.88 12.67
CA LEU A 488 -11.17 -19.57 13.27
C LEU A 488 -12.20 -18.74 12.48
N LEU A 489 -12.19 -18.84 11.14
CA LEU A 489 -13.23 -18.26 10.27
C LEU A 489 -14.58 -18.96 10.47
N TYR A 490 -14.61 -20.29 10.55
CA TYR A 490 -15.82 -21.08 10.79
C TYR A 490 -16.45 -20.73 12.15
N TYR A 491 -15.67 -20.61 13.23
CA TYR A 491 -16.17 -20.23 14.55
C TYR A 491 -16.63 -18.78 14.59
N ALA A 492 -15.89 -17.84 13.96
CA ALA A 492 -16.36 -16.46 13.82
C ALA A 492 -17.74 -16.39 13.16
N ALA A 493 -17.95 -17.12 12.05
CA ALA A 493 -19.25 -17.09 11.37
C ALA A 493 -20.34 -17.89 12.10
N SER A 494 -20.02 -19.05 12.69
CA SER A 494 -21.00 -19.89 13.39
C SER A 494 -21.49 -19.28 14.71
N SER A 495 -20.66 -18.47 15.37
CA SER A 495 -21.10 -17.62 16.48
C SER A 495 -22.12 -16.57 16.02
N ALA A 496 -21.96 -15.98 14.83
CA ALA A 496 -22.93 -15.04 14.28
C ALA A 496 -24.27 -15.70 13.94
N ASP A 497 -24.24 -16.87 13.30
CA ASP A 497 -25.44 -17.68 13.00
C ASP A 497 -26.29 -17.90 14.27
N LEU A 498 -25.64 -18.21 15.40
CA LEU A 498 -26.36 -18.48 16.66
C LEU A 498 -26.95 -17.23 17.29
N LEU A 499 -26.30 -16.05 17.23
CA LEU A 499 -26.94 -14.83 17.71
C LEU A 499 -28.12 -14.44 16.80
N ALA A 500 -27.99 -14.58 15.48
CA ALA A 500 -29.09 -14.35 14.54
C ALA A 500 -30.31 -15.26 14.87
N ALA A 501 -30.07 -16.53 15.17
CA ALA A 501 -31.11 -17.44 15.65
C ALA A 501 -31.72 -16.99 17.00
N GLN A 502 -30.91 -16.52 17.95
CA GLN A 502 -31.40 -15.99 19.24
C GLN A 502 -32.28 -14.75 19.07
N MET A 503 -32.02 -13.88 18.07
CA MET A 503 -32.88 -12.74 17.74
C MET A 503 -34.28 -13.17 17.30
N LEU A 504 -34.39 -14.21 16.45
CA LEU A 504 -35.67 -14.76 16.02
C LEU A 504 -36.50 -15.30 17.20
N THR A 505 -35.84 -15.81 18.24
CA THR A 505 -36.48 -16.23 19.50
C THR A 505 -36.80 -15.08 20.48
N GLY A 506 -36.57 -13.82 20.07
CA GLY A 506 -36.99 -12.63 20.80
C GLY A 506 -36.05 -12.12 21.89
N ASN A 507 -34.87 -12.73 22.07
CA ASN A 507 -33.95 -12.40 23.17
C ASN A 507 -33.05 -11.18 22.82
N ARG A 508 -33.64 -9.97 22.91
CA ARG A 508 -33.09 -8.73 22.31
C ARG A 508 -31.91 -8.10 23.05
N SER A 509 -30.92 -7.64 22.26
CA SER A 509 -30.17 -6.41 22.51
C SER A 509 -29.37 -6.03 21.27
N ASP A 510 -29.80 -4.98 20.56
CA ASP A 510 -29.39 -4.75 19.16
C ASP A 510 -27.88 -4.43 19.00
N ILE A 511 -27.26 -3.85 20.05
CA ILE A 511 -25.82 -3.55 20.12
C ILE A 511 -24.95 -4.79 19.85
N ARG A 512 -25.34 -5.95 20.42
CA ARG A 512 -24.57 -7.20 20.29
C ARG A 512 -24.57 -7.76 18.86
N VAL A 513 -25.54 -7.36 18.04
CA VAL A 513 -25.71 -7.85 16.66
C VAL A 513 -24.78 -7.11 15.71
N GLN A 514 -24.71 -5.77 15.82
CA GLN A 514 -23.82 -4.96 14.99
C GLN A 514 -22.34 -5.28 15.26
N GLU A 515 -21.97 -5.49 16.53
CA GLU A 515 -20.62 -5.95 16.90
C GLU A 515 -20.28 -7.28 16.22
N ILE A 516 -21.19 -8.26 16.26
CA ILE A 516 -20.99 -9.58 15.65
C ILE A 516 -20.85 -9.52 14.13
N LEU A 517 -21.70 -8.78 13.42
CA LEU A 517 -21.58 -8.69 11.96
C LEU A 517 -20.29 -7.95 11.55
N ALA A 518 -19.88 -6.93 12.32
CA ALA A 518 -18.58 -6.27 12.11
C ALA A 518 -17.40 -7.21 12.34
N LEU A 519 -17.47 -8.08 13.35
CA LEU A 519 -16.46 -9.11 13.61
C LEU A 519 -16.40 -10.17 12.48
N MET A 520 -17.53 -10.61 11.92
CA MET A 520 -17.53 -11.46 10.70
C MET A 520 -16.84 -10.76 9.52
N GLN A 521 -17.19 -9.48 9.29
CA GLN A 521 -16.63 -8.68 8.19
C GLN A 521 -15.13 -8.51 8.35
N LYS A 522 -14.65 -8.25 9.57
CA LYS A 522 -13.23 -8.15 9.91
C LYS A 522 -12.52 -9.49 9.70
N ALA A 523 -13.13 -10.61 10.09
CA ALA A 523 -12.58 -11.95 9.86
C ALA A 523 -12.41 -12.26 8.36
N ILE A 524 -13.41 -11.96 7.53
CA ILE A 524 -13.33 -12.14 6.06
C ILE A 524 -12.29 -11.17 5.43
N HIS A 525 -12.20 -9.92 5.92
CA HIS A 525 -11.13 -8.99 5.51
C HIS A 525 -9.73 -9.53 5.88
N LEU A 526 -9.55 -10.08 7.08
CA LEU A 526 -8.29 -10.67 7.53
C LEU A 526 -7.91 -11.91 6.70
N ALA A 527 -8.89 -12.72 6.26
CA ALA A 527 -8.61 -13.84 5.35
C ALA A 527 -8.02 -13.37 4.01
N PHE A 528 -8.64 -12.39 3.35
CA PHE A 528 -8.10 -11.77 2.15
C PHE A 528 -6.73 -11.12 2.40
N LEU A 529 -6.64 -10.30 3.46
CA LEU A 529 -5.43 -9.56 3.79
C LEU A 529 -4.27 -10.54 4.05
N MET A 530 -4.37 -11.42 5.05
CA MET A 530 -3.29 -12.32 5.45
C MET A 530 -2.97 -13.38 4.39
N LYS A 531 -3.98 -14.07 3.84
CA LYS A 531 -3.80 -15.30 3.04
C LYS A 531 -4.52 -15.30 1.69
N GLY A 532 -4.91 -14.14 1.16
CA GLY A 532 -5.42 -13.96 -0.21
C GLY A 532 -4.61 -14.69 -1.30
N HIS A 533 -3.28 -14.74 -1.15
CA HIS A 533 -2.37 -15.44 -2.08
C HIS A 533 -2.46 -16.98 -2.05
N THR A 534 -3.02 -17.60 -1.01
CA THR A 534 -3.28 -19.06 -0.96
C THR A 534 -4.73 -19.41 -1.28
N LEU A 535 -5.65 -18.44 -1.30
CA LEU A 535 -7.04 -18.67 -1.70
C LEU A 535 -7.11 -19.20 -3.13
N ASN A 536 -7.97 -20.18 -3.38
CA ASN A 536 -8.24 -20.69 -4.73
C ASN A 536 -9.14 -19.74 -5.55
N ASP A 537 -9.16 -19.89 -6.88
CA ASP A 537 -9.91 -19.01 -7.80
C ASP A 537 -11.42 -18.92 -7.55
N LYS A 538 -12.01 -19.82 -6.76
CA LYS A 538 -13.43 -19.78 -6.38
C LYS A 538 -13.67 -19.13 -5.01
N CYS A 539 -12.62 -18.98 -4.19
CA CYS A 539 -12.67 -18.63 -2.77
C CYS A 539 -13.80 -19.35 -2.02
N ALA A 540 -13.96 -20.66 -2.24
CA ALA A 540 -15.13 -21.43 -1.81
C ALA A 540 -15.43 -21.32 -0.30
N GLU A 541 -14.38 -21.33 0.53
CA GLU A 541 -14.47 -21.06 1.98
C GLU A 541 -15.14 -19.70 2.28
N LEU A 542 -14.74 -18.64 1.57
CA LEU A 542 -15.27 -17.29 1.76
C LEU A 542 -16.67 -17.10 1.16
N GLN A 543 -17.08 -17.89 0.16
CA GLN A 543 -18.47 -17.90 -0.31
C GLN A 543 -19.40 -18.36 0.82
N ILE A 544 -19.04 -19.42 1.55
CA ILE A 544 -19.82 -19.91 2.70
C ILE A 544 -19.92 -18.83 3.79
N LEU A 545 -18.81 -18.14 4.08
CA LEU A 545 -18.81 -17.05 5.07
C LEU A 545 -19.63 -15.82 4.61
N ARG A 546 -19.62 -15.50 3.30
CA ARG A 546 -20.48 -14.47 2.69
C ARG A 546 -21.95 -14.84 2.82
N ASP A 547 -22.31 -16.07 2.52
CA ASP A 547 -23.71 -16.50 2.50
C ASP A 547 -24.28 -16.54 3.93
N LYS A 548 -23.48 -16.97 4.93
CA LYS A 548 -23.77 -16.78 6.37
C LYS A 548 -23.92 -15.31 6.77
N LEU A 549 -23.01 -14.44 6.32
CA LEU A 549 -23.05 -13.01 6.61
C LEU A 549 -24.32 -12.34 6.07
N LEU A 550 -24.70 -12.68 4.83
CA LEU A 550 -25.91 -12.16 4.18
C LEU A 550 -27.19 -12.68 4.87
N LEU A 551 -27.26 -13.97 5.17
CA LEU A 551 -28.39 -14.55 5.92
C LEU A 551 -28.54 -13.90 7.31
N SER A 552 -27.43 -13.68 8.01
CA SER A 552 -27.42 -12.98 9.31
C SER A 552 -27.86 -11.52 9.19
N TYR A 553 -27.52 -10.84 8.09
CA TYR A 553 -28.00 -9.49 7.79
C TYR A 553 -29.50 -9.43 7.52
N ASP A 554 -30.06 -10.36 6.73
CA ASP A 554 -31.50 -10.39 6.46
C ASP A 554 -32.30 -10.76 7.72
N ILE A 555 -31.83 -11.70 8.55
CA ILE A 555 -32.43 -12.01 9.86
C ILE A 555 -32.44 -10.76 10.77
N ALA A 556 -31.32 -10.04 10.84
CA ALA A 556 -31.23 -8.82 11.63
C ALA A 556 -32.15 -7.71 11.10
N ARG A 557 -32.26 -7.55 9.77
CA ARG A 557 -33.15 -6.61 9.07
C ARG A 557 -34.65 -6.93 9.26
N CYS A 558 -35.03 -8.21 9.34
CA CYS A 558 -36.37 -8.62 9.73
C CYS A 558 -36.69 -8.33 11.21
N SER A 559 -35.67 -8.33 12.07
CA SER A 559 -35.83 -8.20 13.53
C SER A 559 -35.72 -6.75 14.06
N VAL A 560 -34.98 -5.89 13.34
CA VAL A 560 -34.60 -4.53 13.74
C VAL A 560 -34.87 -3.55 12.58
N ARG A 561 -35.78 -2.60 12.81
CA ARG A 561 -36.14 -1.57 11.81
C ARG A 561 -34.99 -0.58 11.64
N GLY A 562 -34.57 -0.35 10.39
CA GLY A 562 -33.45 0.54 10.06
C GLY A 562 -32.07 -0.13 10.15
N PHE A 563 -32.01 -1.47 10.12
CA PHE A 563 -30.76 -2.21 10.02
C PHE A 563 -30.33 -2.30 8.55
N PHE A 564 -29.12 -1.83 8.24
CA PHE A 564 -28.59 -1.73 6.87
C PHE A 564 -27.23 -2.42 6.71
N PRO A 565 -26.91 -3.00 5.54
CA PRO A 565 -25.58 -3.50 5.22
C PRO A 565 -24.51 -2.42 5.32
N THR A 566 -23.38 -2.73 5.97
CA THR A 566 -22.18 -1.90 5.98
C THR A 566 -21.50 -1.89 4.61
N GLN A 567 -20.64 -0.91 4.37
CA GLN A 567 -19.70 -0.90 3.23
C GLN A 567 -18.93 -2.21 3.09
N GLN A 568 -18.42 -2.74 4.21
CA GLN A 568 -17.67 -4.00 4.24
C GLN A 568 -18.54 -5.21 3.84
N CYS A 569 -19.80 -5.28 4.28
CA CYS A 569 -20.73 -6.32 3.85
C CYS A 569 -21.05 -6.21 2.34
N LEU A 570 -21.34 -5.00 1.85
CA LEU A 570 -21.62 -4.75 0.43
C LEU A 570 -20.41 -5.08 -0.45
N MET A 571 -19.20 -4.80 0.02
CA MET A 571 -17.96 -5.20 -0.66
C MET A 571 -17.83 -6.71 -0.74
N ILE A 572 -17.92 -7.43 0.39
CA ILE A 572 -17.85 -8.90 0.46
C ILE A 572 -18.88 -9.54 -0.47
N ASP A 573 -20.13 -9.05 -0.45
CA ASP A 573 -21.19 -9.49 -1.34
C ASP A 573 -20.85 -9.35 -2.83
N LYS A 574 -20.27 -8.20 -3.22
CA LYS A 574 -20.03 -7.85 -4.63
C LYS A 574 -18.73 -8.41 -5.20
N ILE A 575 -17.69 -8.65 -4.40
CA ILE A 575 -16.39 -9.13 -4.90
C ILE A 575 -16.30 -10.65 -5.04
N LEU A 576 -16.91 -11.41 -4.13
CA LEU A 576 -16.74 -12.86 -4.11
C LEU A 576 -17.39 -13.58 -5.31
N PRO A 577 -18.57 -13.18 -5.81
CA PRO A 577 -19.12 -13.71 -7.07
C PRO A 577 -18.25 -13.37 -8.30
N ARG A 578 -17.51 -12.25 -8.27
CA ARG A 578 -16.60 -11.85 -9.37
C ARG A 578 -15.27 -12.60 -9.35
N MET A 579 -14.87 -13.14 -8.20
CA MET A 579 -13.52 -13.63 -7.92
C MET A 579 -12.94 -14.54 -9.01
N SER A 580 -13.71 -15.52 -9.50
CA SER A 580 -13.24 -16.46 -10.52
C SER A 580 -13.00 -15.82 -11.87
N THR A 581 -13.81 -14.84 -12.26
CA THR A 581 -13.66 -14.12 -13.54
C THR A 581 -12.50 -13.14 -13.45
N ALA A 582 -12.47 -12.33 -12.39
CA ALA A 582 -11.39 -11.40 -12.08
C ALA A 582 -10.02 -12.09 -12.03
N SER A 583 -9.91 -13.18 -11.27
CA SER A 583 -8.67 -13.96 -11.12
C SER A 583 -8.14 -14.52 -12.44
N ARG A 584 -9.03 -14.96 -13.34
CA ARG A 584 -8.64 -15.47 -14.66
C ARG A 584 -8.26 -14.34 -15.63
N ALA A 585 -9.05 -13.27 -15.67
CA ALA A 585 -8.81 -12.13 -16.56
C ALA A 585 -7.52 -11.36 -16.25
N TRP A 586 -7.09 -11.35 -14.98
CA TRP A 586 -5.91 -10.61 -14.51
C TRP A 586 -4.77 -11.50 -14.02
N LYS A 587 -4.86 -12.84 -14.21
CA LYS A 587 -3.87 -13.82 -13.73
C LYS A 587 -2.43 -13.43 -14.03
N ASP A 588 -2.16 -13.12 -15.30
CA ASP A 588 -0.79 -12.88 -15.76
C ASP A 588 -0.25 -11.56 -15.19
N VAL A 589 -1.10 -10.55 -15.01
CA VAL A 589 -0.74 -9.27 -14.38
C VAL A 589 -0.45 -9.51 -12.89
N VAL A 590 -1.33 -10.18 -12.16
CA VAL A 590 -1.14 -10.49 -10.73
C VAL A 590 0.08 -11.39 -10.49
N SER A 591 0.45 -12.24 -11.46
CA SER A 591 1.68 -13.04 -11.41
C SER A 591 2.97 -12.23 -11.60
N ARG A 592 2.90 -11.06 -12.26
CA ARG A 592 4.02 -10.12 -12.42
C ARG A 592 4.12 -9.11 -11.27
N LEU A 593 3.06 -8.91 -10.48
CA LEU A 593 3.10 -8.01 -9.32
C LEU A 593 4.23 -8.42 -8.36
N PRO A 594 5.03 -7.46 -7.87
CA PRO A 594 6.30 -7.78 -7.25
C PRO A 594 6.09 -8.54 -5.94
N SER A 595 6.55 -9.79 -5.93
CA SER A 595 6.60 -10.66 -4.76
C SER A 595 7.71 -10.23 -3.80
N ARG A 596 7.66 -8.97 -3.34
CA ARG A 596 8.57 -8.47 -2.32
C ARG A 596 8.28 -9.27 -1.05
N GLU A 597 9.24 -10.11 -0.66
CA GLU A 597 9.32 -10.56 0.72
C GLU A 597 9.31 -9.31 1.61
N TYR A 598 8.65 -9.39 2.77
CA TYR A 598 8.78 -8.31 3.74
C TYR A 598 10.27 -8.10 4.03
N PRO A 599 10.75 -6.84 4.18
CA PRO A 599 12.02 -6.63 4.88
C PRO A 599 11.85 -7.33 6.23
N SER A 600 12.57 -8.45 6.41
CA SER A 600 12.15 -9.58 7.24
C SER A 600 11.52 -9.06 8.52
N ILE A 601 10.20 -9.29 8.71
CA ILE A 601 9.48 -8.77 9.88
C ILE A 601 10.28 -9.22 11.09
N ASP A 602 10.97 -8.25 11.70
CA ASP A 602 11.73 -8.47 12.92
C ASP A 602 10.72 -9.14 13.87
N PRO A 603 11.03 -10.27 14.53
CA PRO A 603 10.08 -10.91 15.44
C PRO A 603 9.58 -9.98 16.56
N ASN A 604 10.19 -8.79 16.73
CA ASN A 604 9.74 -7.69 17.60
C ASN A 604 8.88 -6.60 16.90
N VAL A 605 8.79 -6.57 15.57
CA VAL A 605 7.82 -5.75 14.81
C VAL A 605 6.47 -6.45 14.84
N ASP A 606 5.72 -6.14 15.89
CA ASP A 606 4.39 -6.68 16.12
C ASP A 606 3.44 -6.45 14.92
N LEU A 607 2.96 -7.57 14.37
CA LEU A 607 1.99 -7.62 13.29
C LEU A 607 0.65 -6.99 13.71
N ALA A 608 0.24 -7.11 14.98
CA ALA A 608 -0.94 -6.43 15.49
C ALA A 608 -0.74 -4.91 15.46
N ALA A 609 0.37 -4.38 15.98
CA ALA A 609 0.73 -2.97 15.86
C ALA A 609 1.00 -2.48 14.42
N TRP A 610 1.12 -3.35 13.42
CA TRP A 610 1.06 -2.98 11.99
C TRP A 610 -0.39 -2.93 11.49
N LEU A 611 -1.21 -3.93 11.83
CA LEU A 611 -2.64 -3.97 11.53
C LEU A 611 -3.43 -2.83 12.19
N GLU A 612 -3.06 -2.40 13.40
CA GLU A 612 -3.62 -1.22 14.08
C GLU A 612 -3.25 0.10 13.38
N LYS A 613 -2.09 0.16 12.71
CA LYS A 613 -1.69 1.32 11.89
C LYS A 613 -2.36 1.30 10.51
N LEU A 614 -2.84 0.14 10.05
CA LEU A 614 -3.71 0.02 8.89
C LEU A 614 -5.17 0.32 9.31
N ASP A 615 -5.47 1.59 9.54
CA ASP A 615 -6.87 2.01 9.37
C ASP A 615 -7.24 1.89 7.89
N VAL A 616 -7.85 0.76 7.55
CA VAL A 616 -8.41 0.47 6.21
C VAL A 616 -9.47 1.53 5.82
N SER A 617 -10.02 2.27 6.79
CA SER A 617 -11.07 3.30 6.64
C SER A 617 -10.54 4.70 6.31
N ASP A 618 -9.34 5.08 6.79
CA ASP A 618 -8.68 6.34 6.43
C ASP A 618 -8.20 6.29 4.96
N PRO A 619 -8.71 7.15 4.05
CA PRO A 619 -8.29 7.18 2.65
C PRO A 619 -6.90 7.79 2.44
N HIS A 620 -6.36 8.55 3.41
CA HIS A 620 -5.09 9.26 3.29
C HIS A 620 -3.87 8.44 3.76
N THR A 621 -4.07 7.25 4.33
CA THR A 621 -2.99 6.30 4.64
C THR A 621 -2.29 5.87 3.35
N ASN A 622 -1.15 6.50 3.09
CA ASN A 622 -0.45 6.41 1.83
C ASN A 622 0.22 5.04 1.63
N PHE A 623 0.13 4.47 0.43
CA PHE A 623 0.66 3.15 0.07
C PHE A 623 2.17 3.04 0.24
N PHE A 624 2.90 4.11 -0.10
CA PHE A 624 4.36 4.18 0.07
C PHE A 624 4.72 4.25 1.56
N THR A 625 3.97 4.99 2.38
CA THR A 625 4.12 4.99 3.85
C THR A 625 3.85 3.61 4.46
N ILE A 626 2.82 2.89 4.01
CA ILE A 626 2.51 1.51 4.44
C ILE A 626 3.68 0.55 4.11
N ARG A 627 4.38 0.80 2.99
CA ARG A 627 5.59 0.07 2.56
C ARG A 627 6.91 0.59 3.16
N GLY A 628 6.88 1.61 4.02
CA GLY A 628 8.09 2.23 4.58
C GLY A 628 8.97 2.95 3.55
N ILE A 629 8.45 3.24 2.35
CA ILE A 629 9.16 3.94 1.29
C ILE A 629 8.92 5.44 1.45
N ASP A 630 9.95 6.21 1.79
CA ASP A 630 9.86 7.67 1.74
C ASP A 630 9.76 8.12 0.27
N ILE A 631 8.59 8.64 -0.08
CA ILE A 631 8.23 9.15 -1.42
C ILE A 631 9.20 10.27 -1.89
N ASN A 632 9.91 10.92 -0.95
CA ASN A 632 10.91 11.94 -1.24
C ASN A 632 12.30 11.36 -1.62
N THR A 633 12.48 10.03 -1.61
CA THR A 633 13.79 9.36 -1.80
C THR A 633 13.91 8.50 -3.06
N LYS A 634 12.80 8.13 -3.68
CA LYS A 634 12.79 7.40 -4.96
C LYS A 634 12.26 8.30 -6.08
N THR A 635 13.14 9.11 -6.64
CA THR A 635 12.92 9.72 -7.96
C THR A 635 13.09 8.63 -9.02
N HIS A 636 12.09 8.47 -9.88
CA HIS A 636 12.11 7.44 -10.92
C HIS A 636 12.98 7.90 -12.09
N GLY A 637 14.16 7.27 -12.26
CA GLY A 637 15.13 7.57 -13.33
C GLY A 637 15.86 8.92 -13.22
N GLY A 638 15.21 9.96 -12.69
CA GLY A 638 15.76 11.31 -12.57
C GLY A 638 16.72 11.49 -11.40
N VAL A 639 17.99 11.78 -11.70
CA VAL A 639 18.93 12.31 -10.71
C VAL A 639 18.60 13.79 -10.47
N LEU A 640 17.80 14.10 -9.43
CA LEU A 640 17.52 15.48 -8.99
C LEU A 640 18.74 16.10 -8.24
N GLY A 641 19.89 16.09 -8.92
CA GLY A 641 21.17 16.62 -8.47
C GLY A 641 21.86 15.76 -7.39
N SER A 642 23.10 15.34 -7.66
CA SER A 642 24.04 14.85 -6.61
C SER A 642 24.51 15.97 -5.65
N VAL A 643 24.00 17.19 -5.83
CA VAL A 643 24.40 18.39 -5.10
C VAL A 643 23.82 18.40 -3.69
N GLN A 644 24.68 18.34 -2.67
CA GLN A 644 24.28 18.41 -1.27
C GLN A 644 23.83 19.83 -0.86
N LEU A 645 22.61 20.20 -1.27
CA LEU A 645 21.99 21.50 -0.99
C LEU A 645 21.43 21.58 0.44
N HIS A 646 21.42 22.79 0.98
CA HIS A 646 20.74 23.07 2.25
C HIS A 646 19.21 23.02 2.07
N ARG A 647 18.51 22.54 3.10
CA ARG A 647 17.04 22.41 3.11
C ARG A 647 16.36 23.51 3.93
N CYS A 648 15.18 23.94 3.48
CA CYS A 648 14.35 24.91 4.17
C CYS A 648 13.77 24.34 5.47
N SER A 649 13.98 25.03 6.60
CA SER A 649 13.52 24.61 7.93
C SER A 649 11.99 24.61 8.12
N LYS A 650 11.20 25.00 7.10
CA LYS A 650 9.72 24.86 7.12
C LYS A 650 9.17 23.84 6.14
N CYS A 651 9.63 23.87 4.89
CA CYS A 651 9.04 23.11 3.77
C CYS A 651 10.03 22.15 3.11
N THR A 652 11.12 21.81 3.80
CA THR A 652 12.18 20.81 3.49
C THR A 652 12.88 20.93 2.12
N GLY A 653 12.42 21.85 1.25
CA GLY A 653 12.94 22.08 -0.09
C GLY A 653 14.40 22.53 -0.10
N ALA A 654 15.17 21.91 -0.99
CA ALA A 654 16.57 22.20 -1.22
C ALA A 654 16.76 23.51 -2.00
N SER A 655 17.78 24.30 -1.66
CA SER A 655 18.24 25.43 -2.49
C SER A 655 19.65 25.90 -2.12
N ALA A 656 20.39 26.41 -3.09
CA ALA A 656 21.73 26.99 -2.91
C ALA A 656 21.71 28.40 -2.27
N VAL A 657 20.57 29.09 -2.29
CA VAL A 657 20.42 30.51 -1.85
C VAL A 657 19.43 30.74 -0.70
N LEU A 658 19.15 29.70 0.11
CA LEU A 658 18.27 29.84 1.28
C LEU A 658 18.72 30.95 2.23
N LYS A 659 17.78 31.84 2.59
CA LYS A 659 17.98 32.95 3.51
C LYS A 659 18.14 32.43 4.93
N ARG A 660 19.21 32.81 5.63
CA ARG A 660 19.44 32.45 7.03
C ARG A 660 18.55 33.26 7.97
N CYS A 661 18.21 32.71 9.13
CA CYS A 661 17.54 33.45 10.19
C CYS A 661 18.47 34.55 10.73
N GLY A 662 18.05 35.81 10.66
CA GLY A 662 18.88 36.95 11.09
C GLY A 662 19.37 36.91 12.55
N ARG A 663 18.74 36.12 13.42
CA ARG A 663 19.10 35.99 14.85
C ARG A 663 20.08 34.85 15.15
N CYS A 664 19.78 33.62 14.70
CA CYS A 664 20.58 32.44 15.02
C CYS A 664 21.54 32.02 13.89
N GLN A 665 21.31 32.47 12.65
CA GLN A 665 22.01 32.09 11.42
C GLN A 665 21.96 30.59 11.02
N GLU A 666 21.61 29.70 11.93
CA GLU A 666 21.45 28.25 11.73
C GLU A 666 20.28 27.89 10.81
N ALA A 667 19.05 28.30 11.21
CA ALA A 667 17.83 27.96 10.48
C ALA A 667 17.73 28.73 9.16
N ARG A 668 17.19 28.10 8.12
CA ARG A 668 17.21 28.63 6.74
C ARG A 668 15.85 28.51 6.05
N TYR A 669 15.53 29.47 5.20
CA TYR A 669 14.20 29.63 4.62
C TYR A 669 14.26 30.03 3.15
N CYS A 670 13.33 29.53 2.33
CA CYS A 670 13.21 29.97 0.94
C CYS A 670 12.85 31.46 0.86
N ASN A 671 11.90 31.88 1.70
CA ASN A 671 11.37 33.23 1.75
C ASN A 671 10.89 33.59 3.18
N SER A 672 10.51 34.86 3.37
CA SER A 672 10.02 35.39 4.64
C SER A 672 8.70 34.74 5.10
N GLU A 673 7.96 34.09 4.21
CA GLU A 673 6.77 33.33 4.58
C GLU A 673 7.11 31.98 5.22
N CYS A 674 8.05 31.23 4.65
CA CYS A 674 8.55 30.00 5.28
C CYS A 674 9.08 30.28 6.69
N GLN A 675 9.74 31.43 6.89
CA GLN A 675 10.17 31.90 8.21
C GLN A 675 8.97 32.16 9.13
N ARG A 676 7.95 32.94 8.69
CA ARG A 676 6.72 33.18 9.47
C ARG A 676 6.01 31.88 9.86
N ARG A 677 5.77 30.98 8.89
CA ARG A 677 5.09 29.68 9.09
C ARG A 677 5.89 28.68 9.96
N HIS A 678 7.16 28.94 10.28
CA HIS A 678 7.98 28.15 11.22
C HIS A 678 8.20 28.87 12.56
N TRP A 679 7.97 30.18 12.63
CA TRP A 679 8.40 31.03 13.75
C TRP A 679 7.84 30.58 15.10
N GLU A 680 6.61 30.07 15.15
CA GLU A 680 5.96 29.65 16.39
C GLU A 680 6.69 28.51 17.11
N VAL A 681 7.29 27.61 16.33
CA VAL A 681 8.14 26.50 16.78
C VAL A 681 9.57 27.03 16.99
N HIS A 682 10.15 27.65 15.96
CA HIS A 682 11.54 28.06 15.95
C HIS A 682 11.90 29.07 17.04
N ARG A 683 11.00 30.00 17.40
CA ARG A 683 11.25 31.02 18.45
C ARG A 683 11.68 30.41 19.80
N LYS A 684 11.28 29.16 20.08
CA LYS A 684 11.65 28.41 21.29
C LYS A 684 13.13 27.99 21.29
N THR A 685 13.72 27.75 20.12
CA THR A 685 15.11 27.29 19.94
C THR A 685 16.04 28.36 19.35
N CYS A 686 15.49 29.45 18.81
CA CYS A 686 16.21 30.55 18.16
C CYS A 686 17.04 31.40 19.14
N LYS A 687 18.14 30.83 19.64
CA LYS A 687 19.19 31.52 20.42
C LYS A 687 20.06 32.34 19.47
N GLY A 688 20.54 33.50 19.91
CA GLY A 688 21.40 34.34 19.09
C GLY A 688 22.79 33.74 18.92
N SER A 689 23.31 33.67 17.70
CA SER A 689 24.72 33.38 17.48
C SER A 689 25.53 34.59 18.00
N LYS A 690 26.32 34.41 19.06
CA LYS A 690 27.35 35.40 19.40
C LYS A 690 28.29 35.50 18.20
N SER A 691 28.45 36.69 17.64
CA SER A 691 29.47 36.97 16.64
C SER A 691 30.83 36.75 17.27
N ALA A 692 31.60 35.80 16.74
CA ALA A 692 33.03 35.76 16.96
C ALA A 692 33.65 36.82 16.03
N GLU A 693 34.12 37.92 16.62
CA GLU A 693 34.92 38.92 15.91
C GLU A 693 36.38 38.50 15.96
N ALA A 694 36.97 38.25 14.79
CA ALA A 694 38.40 38.17 14.51
C ALA A 694 38.59 38.39 12.99
#